data_AF-A0A8T5BLI4-F1
#
_entry.id   AF-A0A8T5BLI4-F1
#
_cell.length_a   1.000
_cell.length_b   1.000
_cell.length_c   1.000
_cell.angle_alpha   90.00
_cell.angle_beta   90.00
_cell.angle_gamma   90.00
#
_symmetry.space_group_name_H-M   'P 1'
#
loop_
_entity.id
_entity.type
_entity.pdbx_description
1 polymer ?
#
loop_
_entity_poly.entity_id
_entity_poly.type
_entity_poly.pdbx_seq_one_letter_code
_entity_poly.pdbx_strand_id
1 'polypeptide(L)'
;VFFDPLSVIETQTGPAQKVSEVSVVQVENNHLEQSLQEALNYIGGISSIIPEGAKVLIKPNIVRYQSPPDTTDPAIVKALINLIKQRNPSVIWVAEGSGEGNTIENFMALGYSEIAAMSGVELVDLNYGDLVEVSIPGGGYVFDSFMFNKKVVEADVFISLACMKTHSMAVVTLGMKNLVGISAGSVYGVANSANHWRLHEVAAEKGDTYLGGVITDLNSARRIDLTIIDGRVAMEGQGPHDGEPVNLGLIIVGKDPVATDTVASTIMGFDARKIPTLALAAQKGLGTNKLDEIEVKGRTVKEVFHPFAPAQGHNSFLLISDVQLLMYRWRELLFLPAIAFGSLTVLIFVLARRTQKHTVQGLRMNNVTRQEMVIDSKPELTKKDETVVLFSEISSKHLEEEIKDKTSKFKHHLRQIEETLIRLEEASKLLNSREISHNIYEVLTADLAKQLISSVETLVNMREDLELIRSRAMIEKSKNIETKDMTSTISNSPSTQEIEDLRYVRGYKDIVESQLWSSAGQPVYSSTFDKWTALISQIDSALSSLPIDKELKIIEKFILLTKDNATYETDSERAGKTIFSCKQRLKALSEKWDSIRRTKIEQLANLENEAEIIKDQIKELETRFFVGEISQQIFEYENNKLQSKIKNVENQISEIKSSLNEMDTVIFRSADLLKEVF
;
A
#
# COMPACT_ATOMS: atom_id res chain seq x y z
N VAL A 1 25.40 25.15 -16.87
CA VAL A 1 25.30 25.34 -15.41
C VAL A 1 24.22 24.39 -14.95
N PHE A 2 24.57 23.34 -14.20
CA PHE A 2 23.56 22.46 -13.61
C PHE A 2 22.84 23.23 -12.49
N PHE A 3 21.51 23.14 -12.46
CA PHE A 3 20.72 23.68 -11.37
C PHE A 3 20.95 22.79 -10.14
N ASP A 4 21.59 23.31 -9.09
CA ASP A 4 21.59 22.64 -7.79
C ASP A 4 20.29 23.01 -7.07
N PRO A 5 19.31 22.10 -6.91
CA PRO A 5 18.09 22.39 -6.16
C PRO A 5 18.39 22.76 -4.71
N LEU A 6 19.53 22.33 -4.17
CA LEU A 6 19.96 22.62 -2.82
C LEU A 6 20.50 24.05 -2.68
N SER A 7 20.77 24.77 -3.77
CA SER A 7 21.01 26.22 -3.71
C SER A 7 19.77 27.01 -3.23
N VAL A 8 18.57 26.46 -3.45
CA VAL A 8 17.32 26.98 -2.87
C VAL A 8 17.24 26.74 -1.36
N ILE A 9 17.98 25.74 -0.85
CA ILE A 9 18.13 25.47 0.60
C ILE A 9 19.25 26.34 1.18
N GLU A 10 20.38 26.46 0.49
CA GLU A 10 21.52 27.31 0.92
C GLU A 10 21.13 28.80 0.98
N THR A 11 20.25 29.27 0.10
CA THR A 11 19.65 30.62 0.18
C THR A 11 18.61 30.79 1.29
N GLN A 12 18.17 29.69 1.93
CA GLN A 12 17.34 29.70 3.14
C GLN A 12 18.17 29.54 4.41
N THR A 13 19.49 29.30 4.31
CA THR A 13 20.40 29.18 5.46
C THR A 13 21.15 30.46 5.74
N GLY A 14 20.58 31.32 6.58
CA GLY A 14 21.28 32.45 7.18
C GLY A 14 22.13 32.04 8.40
N PRO A 15 22.93 32.97 8.95
CA PRO A 15 23.57 32.81 10.26
C PRO A 15 22.54 32.95 11.39
N ALA A 16 21.66 31.97 11.51
CA ALA A 16 20.68 31.86 12.59
C ALA A 16 21.24 31.11 13.79
N GLN A 17 20.75 31.41 14.99
CA GLN A 17 21.02 30.60 16.18
C GLN A 17 20.30 29.25 16.03
N LYS A 18 21.01 28.14 16.28
CA LYS A 18 20.39 26.82 16.36
C LYS A 18 19.53 26.72 17.61
N VAL A 19 18.26 26.37 17.45
CA VAL A 19 17.26 26.25 18.54
C VAL A 19 16.74 24.83 18.73
N SER A 20 16.84 23.99 17.69
CA SER A 20 16.35 22.60 17.70
C SER A 20 17.36 21.65 17.06
N GLU A 21 17.45 20.42 17.58
CA GLU A 21 18.31 19.36 17.04
C GLU A 21 17.47 18.24 16.41
N VAL A 22 17.88 17.76 15.23
CA VAL A 22 17.25 16.62 14.53
C VAL A 22 18.35 15.69 14.02
N SER A 23 18.23 14.39 14.27
CA SER A 23 19.13 13.37 13.71
C SER A 23 18.55 12.76 12.44
N VAL A 24 19.39 12.49 11.45
CA VAL A 24 19.07 11.70 10.26
C VAL A 24 20.09 10.57 10.14
N VAL A 25 19.63 9.32 10.24
CA VAL A 25 20.50 8.13 10.21
C VAL A 25 20.09 7.22 9.05
N GLN A 26 21.08 6.69 8.33
CA GLN A 26 20.91 5.66 7.31
C GLN A 26 20.98 4.29 8.00
N VAL A 27 19.98 3.43 7.75
CA VAL A 27 19.93 2.07 8.29
C VAL A 27 20.72 1.13 7.38
N GLU A 28 21.80 0.57 7.89
CA GLU A 28 22.66 -0.36 7.16
C GLU A 28 22.41 -1.82 7.60
N ASN A 29 22.42 -2.76 6.64
CA ASN A 29 22.58 -4.20 6.85
C ASN A 29 21.74 -4.84 7.99
N ASN A 30 20.43 -4.61 8.06
CA ASN A 30 19.52 -5.12 9.11
C ASN A 30 19.79 -4.63 10.55
N HIS A 31 20.68 -3.66 10.79
CA HIS A 31 21.00 -3.13 12.12
C HIS A 31 20.00 -2.08 12.62
N LEU A 32 18.70 -2.39 12.57
CA LEU A 32 17.60 -1.45 12.87
C LEU A 32 17.68 -0.83 14.27
N GLU A 33 17.78 -1.66 15.32
CA GLU A 33 17.81 -1.20 16.71
C GLU A 33 19.05 -0.34 17.01
N GLN A 34 20.20 -0.70 16.42
CA GLN A 34 21.45 0.06 16.56
C GLN A 34 21.36 1.41 15.84
N SER A 35 20.78 1.45 14.64
CA SER A 35 20.56 2.68 13.86
C SER A 35 19.60 3.64 14.60
N LEU A 36 18.53 3.10 15.20
CA LEU A 36 17.60 3.87 16.02
C LEU A 36 18.28 4.39 17.31
N GLN A 37 19.12 3.57 17.96
CA GLN A 37 19.89 3.98 19.13
C GLN A 37 20.91 5.08 18.79
N GLU A 38 21.55 5.02 17.62
CA GLU A 38 22.45 6.07 17.13
C GLU A 38 21.69 7.39 16.89
N ALA A 39 20.54 7.33 16.21
CA ALA A 39 19.67 8.49 15.98
C ALA A 39 19.27 9.17 17.30
N LEU A 40 18.81 8.38 18.28
CA LEU A 40 18.48 8.86 19.62
C LEU A 40 19.70 9.49 20.33
N ASN A 41 20.89 8.94 20.17
CA ASN A 41 22.12 9.46 20.79
C ASN A 41 22.50 10.84 20.27
N TYR A 42 22.32 11.14 18.98
CA TYR A 42 22.62 12.46 18.41
C TYR A 42 21.82 13.60 19.07
N ILE A 43 20.59 13.33 19.52
CA ILE A 43 19.70 14.30 20.18
C ILE A 43 19.73 14.21 21.73
N GLY A 44 20.80 13.65 22.30
CA GLY A 44 21.04 13.57 23.74
C GLY A 44 20.74 12.20 24.39
N GLY A 45 20.38 11.19 23.60
CA GLY A 45 20.14 9.82 24.07
C GLY A 45 18.76 9.62 24.70
N ILE A 46 18.30 8.37 24.71
CA ILE A 46 16.96 7.99 25.23
C ILE A 46 16.77 8.31 26.72
N SER A 47 17.86 8.35 27.50
CA SER A 47 17.87 8.77 28.90
C SER A 47 17.53 10.24 29.13
N SER A 48 17.70 11.10 28.12
CA SER A 48 17.30 12.51 28.17
C SER A 48 15.83 12.76 27.79
N ILE A 49 15.12 11.70 27.37
CA ILE A 49 13.72 11.73 26.91
C ILE A 49 12.83 10.96 27.89
N ILE A 50 13.30 9.81 28.39
CA ILE A 50 12.53 8.91 29.26
C ILE A 50 13.18 8.84 30.66
N PRO A 51 12.56 9.50 31.66
CA PRO A 51 12.86 9.30 33.07
C PRO A 51 12.61 7.86 33.51
N GLU A 52 13.29 7.44 34.59
CA GLU A 52 13.00 6.17 35.24
C GLU A 52 11.61 6.17 35.87
N GLY A 53 10.86 5.07 35.73
CA GLY A 53 9.49 4.94 36.21
C GLY A 53 8.42 5.65 35.35
N ALA A 54 8.79 6.36 34.28
CA ALA A 54 7.83 7.06 33.42
C ALA A 54 6.80 6.11 32.77
N LYS A 55 5.58 6.60 32.57
CA LYS A 55 4.56 6.01 31.69
C LYS A 55 4.82 6.45 30.26
N VAL A 56 5.11 5.53 29.36
CA VAL A 56 5.48 5.84 27.96
C VAL A 56 4.39 5.38 27.01
N LEU A 57 3.93 6.26 26.11
CA LEU A 57 2.99 5.93 25.03
C LEU A 57 3.69 6.06 23.68
N ILE A 58 3.75 4.96 22.94
CA ILE A 58 4.23 4.89 21.55
C ILE A 58 3.02 4.91 20.63
N LYS A 59 2.93 5.93 19.78
CA LYS A 59 1.90 6.02 18.75
C LYS A 59 2.51 5.69 17.38
N PRO A 60 2.33 4.47 16.84
CA PRO A 60 2.66 4.15 15.45
C PRO A 60 1.78 4.95 14.48
N ASN A 61 1.87 4.70 13.17
CA ASN A 61 0.89 5.14 12.18
C ASN A 61 0.15 3.90 11.64
N ILE A 62 -1.04 3.57 12.18
CA ILE A 62 -1.86 2.45 11.69
C ILE A 62 -3.25 2.94 11.30
N VAL A 63 -3.40 3.30 10.03
CA VAL A 63 -4.68 3.76 9.47
C VAL A 63 -5.64 2.61 9.14
N ARG A 64 -5.12 1.48 8.65
CA ARG A 64 -5.83 0.25 8.25
C ARG A 64 -4.89 -0.97 8.31
N TYR A 65 -5.37 -2.19 8.06
CA TYR A 65 -4.57 -3.43 8.05
C TYR A 65 -3.61 -3.61 6.85
N GLN A 66 -3.05 -2.52 6.30
CA GLN A 66 -2.16 -2.56 5.13
C GLN A 66 -0.69 -2.49 5.55
N SER A 67 0.17 -3.31 4.92
CA SER A 67 1.62 -3.33 5.19
C SER A 67 2.32 -1.98 4.95
N PRO A 68 3.50 -1.75 5.55
CA PRO A 68 4.35 -0.59 5.23
C PRO A 68 4.60 -0.45 3.72
N PRO A 69 4.66 0.77 3.16
CA PRO A 69 4.70 2.07 3.85
C PRO A 69 3.33 2.70 4.19
N ASP A 70 2.21 2.00 3.96
CA ASP A 70 0.88 2.51 4.34
C ASP A 70 0.78 2.67 5.87
N THR A 71 1.34 1.72 6.62
CA THR A 71 1.45 1.77 8.09
C THR A 71 2.89 1.62 8.59
N THR A 72 3.11 1.87 9.89
CA THR A 72 4.41 1.71 10.54
C THR A 72 4.80 0.23 10.64
N ASP A 73 6.02 -0.08 10.24
CA ASP A 73 6.60 -1.41 10.38
C ASP A 73 6.70 -1.83 11.86
N PRO A 74 6.09 -2.95 12.27
CA PRO A 74 6.17 -3.44 13.64
C PRO A 74 7.62 -3.66 14.12
N ALA A 75 8.59 -3.90 13.23
CA ALA A 75 9.98 -4.10 13.60
C ALA A 75 10.63 -2.85 14.24
N ILE A 76 10.31 -1.63 13.79
CA ILE A 76 10.84 -0.40 14.42
C ILE A 76 10.15 -0.12 15.76
N VAL A 77 8.87 -0.48 15.91
CA VAL A 77 8.15 -0.41 17.18
C VAL A 77 8.78 -1.35 18.21
N LYS A 78 9.09 -2.59 17.81
CA LYS A 78 9.80 -3.56 18.65
C LYS A 78 11.19 -3.07 19.07
N ALA A 79 11.97 -2.55 18.12
CA ALA A 79 13.29 -1.97 18.41
C ALA A 79 13.17 -0.81 19.42
N LEU A 80 12.20 0.09 19.22
CA LEU A 80 11.95 1.20 20.13
C LEU A 80 11.55 0.71 21.54
N ILE A 81 10.67 -0.28 21.66
CA ILE A 81 10.30 -0.90 22.95
C ILE A 81 11.53 -1.46 23.67
N ASN A 82 12.43 -2.15 22.95
CA ASN A 82 13.67 -2.69 23.52
C ASN A 82 14.56 -1.59 24.11
N LEU A 83 14.72 -0.46 23.42
CA LEU A 83 15.48 0.68 23.92
C LEU A 83 14.81 1.35 25.12
N ILE A 84 13.48 1.57 25.05
CA ILE A 84 12.69 2.20 26.12
C ILE A 84 12.79 1.39 27.43
N LYS A 85 12.73 0.07 27.36
CA LYS A 85 12.83 -0.83 28.53
C LYS A 85 14.13 -0.67 29.32
N GLN A 86 15.23 -0.24 28.69
CA GLN A 86 16.51 0.03 29.37
C GLN A 86 16.43 1.21 30.35
N ARG A 87 15.29 1.93 30.39
CA ARG A 87 15.02 3.04 31.30
C ARG A 87 14.11 2.67 32.48
N ASN A 88 13.73 1.40 32.63
CA ASN A 88 12.78 0.93 33.67
C ASN A 88 11.48 1.78 33.73
N PRO A 89 10.74 1.94 32.61
CA PRO A 89 9.43 2.61 32.64
C PRO A 89 8.44 1.83 33.51
N SER A 90 7.44 2.52 34.08
CA SER A 90 6.38 1.85 34.87
C SER A 90 5.38 1.12 33.98
N VAL A 91 5.12 1.64 32.78
CA VAL A 91 4.29 1.01 31.74
C VAL A 91 4.72 1.52 30.37
N ILE A 92 4.54 0.67 29.34
CA ILE A 92 4.63 1.07 27.93
C ILE A 92 3.28 0.73 27.28
N TRP A 93 2.67 1.72 26.67
CA TRP A 93 1.49 1.59 25.81
C TRP A 93 1.89 1.69 24.35
N VAL A 94 1.39 0.81 23.50
CA VAL A 94 1.39 1.01 22.04
C VAL A 94 -0.05 1.31 21.65
N ALA A 95 -0.32 2.54 21.21
CA ALA A 95 -1.68 3.06 21.16
C ALA A 95 -1.99 3.76 19.83
N GLU A 96 -3.13 3.43 19.25
CA GLU A 96 -3.60 4.00 17.98
C GLU A 96 -5.13 4.15 17.98
N GLY A 97 -5.66 5.08 17.19
CA GLY A 97 -7.07 5.16 16.84
C GLY A 97 -7.16 5.06 15.32
N SER A 98 -7.30 3.84 14.80
CA SER A 98 -7.28 3.62 13.35
C SER A 98 -8.43 4.35 12.67
N GLY A 99 -8.14 4.93 11.49
CA GLY A 99 -9.13 5.64 10.69
C GLY A 99 -10.09 4.70 9.95
N GLU A 100 -9.63 3.51 9.61
CA GLU A 100 -10.38 2.45 8.94
C GLU A 100 -10.27 1.12 9.69
N GLY A 101 -11.38 0.37 9.72
CA GLY A 101 -11.46 -0.91 10.44
C GLY A 101 -11.45 -0.74 11.97
N ASN A 102 -11.32 -1.86 12.68
CA ASN A 102 -11.14 -1.86 14.13
C ASN A 102 -9.63 -1.80 14.48
N THR A 103 -9.22 -0.94 15.42
CA THR A 103 -7.80 -0.77 15.77
C THR A 103 -7.18 -2.07 16.29
N ILE A 104 -7.89 -2.86 17.10
CA ILE A 104 -7.40 -4.14 17.63
C ILE A 104 -7.25 -5.18 16.52
N GLU A 105 -8.18 -5.22 15.55
CA GLU A 105 -8.04 -6.07 14.37
C GLU A 105 -6.84 -5.66 13.50
N ASN A 106 -6.62 -4.36 13.30
CA ASN A 106 -5.46 -3.84 12.58
C ASN A 106 -4.14 -4.20 13.29
N PHE A 107 -4.07 -4.08 14.62
CA PHE A 107 -2.92 -4.52 15.41
C PHE A 107 -2.64 -6.02 15.25
N MET A 108 -3.67 -6.87 15.30
CA MET A 108 -3.54 -8.32 15.08
C MET A 108 -3.05 -8.62 13.66
N ALA A 109 -3.68 -8.05 12.64
CA ALA A 109 -3.34 -8.29 11.23
C ALA A 109 -1.92 -7.87 10.85
N LEU A 110 -1.40 -6.82 11.51
CA LEU A 110 -0.04 -6.30 11.28
C LEU A 110 1.02 -6.94 12.19
N GLY A 111 0.67 -7.86 13.08
CA GLY A 111 1.64 -8.57 13.94
C GLY A 111 2.11 -7.79 15.19
N TYR A 112 1.35 -6.78 15.62
CA TYR A 112 1.63 -6.03 16.85
C TYR A 112 1.31 -6.85 18.10
N SER A 113 0.34 -7.78 18.02
CA SER A 113 -0.07 -8.62 19.16
C SER A 113 1.05 -9.55 19.64
N GLU A 114 1.81 -10.13 18.72
CA GLU A 114 2.97 -10.96 19.03
C GLU A 114 4.08 -10.13 19.70
N ILE A 115 4.33 -8.92 19.20
CA ILE A 115 5.31 -8.00 19.79
C ILE A 115 4.86 -7.56 21.18
N ALA A 116 3.57 -7.28 21.37
CA ALA A 116 2.99 -6.92 22.65
C ALA A 116 3.13 -8.05 23.68
N ALA A 117 2.75 -9.28 23.31
CA ALA A 117 2.88 -10.47 24.14
C ALA A 117 4.34 -10.78 24.51
N MET A 118 5.26 -10.78 23.52
CA MET A 118 6.69 -10.99 23.76
C MET A 118 7.32 -9.88 24.61
N SER A 119 6.78 -8.66 24.54
CA SER A 119 7.34 -7.50 25.24
C SER A 119 6.64 -7.18 26.56
N GLY A 120 5.50 -7.79 26.88
CA GLY A 120 4.70 -7.41 28.04
C GLY A 120 4.25 -5.95 28.01
N VAL A 121 3.87 -5.44 26.83
CA VAL A 121 3.33 -4.08 26.66
C VAL A 121 1.85 -4.14 26.31
N GLU A 122 1.09 -3.12 26.68
CA GLU A 122 -0.36 -3.06 26.45
C GLU A 122 -0.66 -2.40 25.10
N LEU A 123 -1.47 -3.07 24.26
CA LEU A 123 -2.06 -2.48 23.05
C LEU A 123 -3.33 -1.73 23.41
N VAL A 124 -3.49 -0.51 22.89
CA VAL A 124 -4.60 0.38 23.27
C VAL A 124 -5.31 0.92 22.04
N ASP A 125 -6.62 0.72 21.97
CA ASP A 125 -7.49 1.44 21.03
C ASP A 125 -7.84 2.81 21.61
N LEU A 126 -7.41 3.87 20.93
CA LEU A 126 -7.68 5.27 21.28
C LEU A 126 -9.05 5.75 20.78
N ASN A 127 -9.74 4.99 19.93
CA ASN A 127 -11.06 5.37 19.44
C ASN A 127 -12.16 5.27 20.50
N TYR A 128 -11.95 4.47 21.56
CA TYR A 128 -12.94 4.12 22.59
C TYR A 128 -12.33 4.13 24.00
N GLY A 129 -13.13 3.78 25.00
CA GLY A 129 -12.73 3.71 26.41
C GLY A 129 -13.00 5.02 27.18
N ASP A 130 -12.31 5.20 28.30
CA ASP A 130 -12.43 6.40 29.13
C ASP A 130 -11.91 7.63 28.39
N LEU A 131 -12.80 8.56 28.06
CA LEU A 131 -12.47 9.81 27.38
C LEU A 131 -12.38 10.98 28.36
N VAL A 132 -11.44 11.88 28.11
CA VAL A 132 -11.27 13.15 28.84
C VAL A 132 -11.21 14.31 27.86
N GLU A 133 -11.80 15.44 28.23
CA GLU A 133 -11.71 16.68 27.47
C GLU A 133 -10.39 17.39 27.78
N VAL A 134 -9.68 17.83 26.74
CA VAL A 134 -8.42 18.58 26.84
C VAL A 134 -8.57 19.88 26.07
N SER A 135 -8.59 21.01 26.78
CA SER A 135 -8.63 22.35 26.20
C SER A 135 -7.29 22.72 25.55
N ILE A 136 -7.34 23.54 24.50
CA ILE A 136 -6.13 23.96 23.79
C ILE A 136 -5.48 25.17 24.49
N PRO A 137 -4.19 25.09 24.90
CA PRO A 137 -3.48 26.22 25.47
C PRO A 137 -3.42 27.40 24.49
N GLY A 138 -3.94 28.56 24.92
CA GLY A 138 -4.01 29.77 24.09
C GLY A 138 -5.13 29.78 23.03
N GLY A 139 -6.02 28.77 23.03
CA GLY A 139 -7.06 28.60 22.01
C GLY A 139 -6.57 27.89 20.75
N GLY A 140 -7.50 27.42 19.93
CA GLY A 140 -7.20 26.77 18.65
C GLY A 140 -7.47 27.61 17.42
N TYR A 141 -7.00 27.14 16.28
CA TYR A 141 -7.37 27.63 14.96
C TYR A 141 -8.75 27.11 14.53
N VAL A 142 -9.07 25.86 14.89
CA VAL A 142 -10.26 25.13 14.45
C VAL A 142 -11.05 24.55 15.64
N PHE A 143 -10.39 24.07 16.69
CA PHE A 143 -11.05 23.49 17.88
C PHE A 143 -10.61 24.18 19.18
N ASP A 144 -11.50 24.35 20.15
CA ASP A 144 -11.13 24.91 21.47
C ASP A 144 -10.72 23.82 22.49
N SER A 145 -11.14 22.58 22.24
CA SER A 145 -10.82 21.38 23.01
C SER A 145 -10.94 20.11 22.17
N PHE A 146 -10.37 19.00 22.64
CA PHE A 146 -10.56 17.67 22.08
C PHE A 146 -10.91 16.62 23.14
N MET A 147 -11.69 15.61 22.75
CA MET A 147 -11.89 14.39 23.54
C MET A 147 -10.81 13.35 23.17
N PHE A 148 -9.97 12.99 24.14
CA PHE A 148 -8.91 11.99 24.01
C PHE A 148 -9.15 10.81 24.95
N ASN A 149 -8.70 9.61 24.56
CA ASN A 149 -8.58 8.51 25.52
C ASN A 149 -7.61 8.90 26.65
N LYS A 150 -8.02 8.65 27.90
CA LYS A 150 -7.34 9.05 29.13
C LYS A 150 -5.85 8.67 29.17
N LYS A 151 -5.43 7.56 28.55
CA LYS A 151 -4.03 7.14 28.47
C LYS A 151 -3.12 8.12 27.71
N VAL A 152 -3.66 8.89 26.76
CA VAL A 152 -2.91 9.94 26.02
C VAL A 152 -2.48 11.07 26.95
N VAL A 153 -3.32 11.38 27.94
CA VAL A 153 -3.10 12.44 28.93
C VAL A 153 -2.32 11.93 30.14
N GLU A 154 -2.50 10.66 30.51
CA GLU A 154 -1.74 10.02 31.59
C GLU A 154 -0.30 9.61 31.24
N ALA A 155 0.08 9.60 29.96
CA ALA A 155 1.44 9.29 29.56
C ALA A 155 2.39 10.45 29.89
N ASP A 156 3.44 10.18 30.67
CA ASP A 156 4.50 11.16 30.99
C ASP A 156 5.35 11.48 29.75
N VAL A 157 5.50 10.51 28.84
CA VAL A 157 6.23 10.66 27.57
C VAL A 157 5.38 10.12 26.43
N PHE A 158 5.07 10.97 25.45
CA PHE A 158 4.33 10.63 24.24
C PHE A 158 5.23 10.69 23.00
N ILE A 159 5.36 9.54 22.34
CA ILE A 159 6.25 9.34 21.19
C ILE A 159 5.40 9.14 19.93
N SER A 160 5.55 10.03 18.96
CA SER A 160 4.96 9.85 17.62
C SER A 160 5.96 9.09 16.75
N LEU A 161 5.57 7.91 16.26
CA LEU A 161 6.36 7.05 15.38
C LEU A 161 5.61 6.91 14.04
N ALA A 162 5.97 7.74 13.06
CA ALA A 162 5.19 7.95 11.84
C ALA A 162 5.90 7.49 10.57
N CYS A 163 5.14 7.22 9.50
CA CYS A 163 5.70 6.91 8.18
C CYS A 163 6.04 8.17 7.39
N MET A 164 7.15 8.12 6.66
CA MET A 164 7.56 9.14 5.70
C MET A 164 6.72 9.03 4.42
N LYS A 165 5.58 9.73 4.34
CA LYS A 165 4.70 9.67 3.16
C LYS A 165 4.02 10.99 2.80
N THR A 166 3.73 11.17 1.50
CA THR A 166 2.82 12.23 1.01
C THR A 166 1.39 12.00 1.51
N HIS A 167 0.56 13.04 1.42
CA HIS A 167 -0.86 12.96 1.78
C HIS A 167 -1.70 13.91 0.93
N SER A 168 -2.72 13.38 0.26
CA SER A 168 -3.65 14.12 -0.62
C SER A 168 -4.37 15.28 0.07
N MET A 169 -4.72 15.15 1.34
CA MET A 169 -5.36 16.23 2.13
C MET A 169 -4.43 17.05 3.04
N ALA A 170 -3.24 16.57 3.42
CA ALA A 170 -2.40 17.23 4.43
C ALA A 170 -0.99 17.60 3.90
N VAL A 171 -0.78 17.46 2.59
CA VAL A 171 0.52 17.49 1.88
C VAL A 171 1.45 16.32 2.24
N VAL A 172 1.68 16.09 3.54
CA VAL A 172 2.53 15.03 4.09
C VAL A 172 1.87 14.39 5.32
N THR A 173 2.34 13.20 5.72
CA THR A 173 1.95 12.54 6.99
C THR A 173 2.92 12.95 8.10
N LEU A 174 4.05 12.24 8.26
CA LEU A 174 5.08 12.56 9.25
C LEU A 174 4.55 12.64 10.70
N GLY A 175 5.35 13.17 11.62
CA GLY A 175 5.13 13.10 13.06
C GLY A 175 3.92 13.87 13.55
N MET A 176 3.67 15.07 13.03
CA MET A 176 2.59 15.95 13.50
C MET A 176 1.21 15.46 13.04
N LYS A 177 1.05 15.06 11.76
CA LYS A 177 -0.25 14.57 11.24
C LYS A 177 -0.65 13.24 11.87
N ASN A 178 0.33 12.46 12.35
CA ASN A 178 0.06 11.19 13.01
C ASN A 178 -0.93 11.35 14.18
N LEU A 179 -0.90 12.49 14.89
CA LEU A 179 -1.76 12.77 16.04
C LEU A 179 -3.26 12.86 15.69
N VAL A 180 -3.66 12.89 14.42
CA VAL A 180 -5.08 12.74 14.05
C VAL A 180 -5.67 11.47 14.68
N GLY A 181 -4.92 10.36 14.75
CA GLY A 181 -5.38 9.14 15.42
C GLY A 181 -5.34 9.15 16.95
N ILE A 182 -5.32 10.31 17.62
CA ILE A 182 -5.61 10.40 19.07
C ILE A 182 -6.98 11.02 19.35
N SER A 183 -7.64 11.62 18.35
CA SER A 183 -9.02 12.06 18.47
C SER A 183 -9.91 10.83 18.54
N ALA A 184 -10.69 10.67 19.62
CA ALA A 184 -11.47 9.46 19.82
C ALA A 184 -12.53 9.26 18.72
N GLY A 185 -12.41 8.21 17.91
CA GLY A 185 -13.36 7.88 16.83
C GLY A 185 -14.82 7.69 17.28
N SER A 186 -15.06 7.37 18.55
CA SER A 186 -16.41 7.40 19.15
C SER A 186 -17.05 8.80 19.23
N VAL A 187 -16.25 9.87 19.17
CA VAL A 187 -16.69 11.26 19.14
C VAL A 187 -16.56 11.86 17.73
N TYR A 188 -15.42 11.63 17.07
CA TYR A 188 -15.05 12.28 15.80
C TYR A 188 -15.27 11.42 14.54
N GLY A 189 -15.75 10.18 14.72
CA GLY A 189 -16.04 9.22 13.66
C GLY A 189 -14.82 8.47 13.11
N VAL A 190 -15.04 7.20 12.79
CA VAL A 190 -14.16 6.36 11.96
C VAL A 190 -14.80 6.10 10.59
N ALA A 191 -14.08 5.45 9.66
CA ALA A 191 -14.66 4.98 8.39
C ALA A 191 -15.96 4.20 8.59
N ASN A 192 -16.95 4.47 7.75
CA ASN A 192 -18.29 3.85 7.77
C ASN A 192 -19.13 4.11 9.05
N SER A 193 -18.75 5.08 9.90
CA SER A 193 -19.57 5.53 11.03
C SER A 193 -20.51 6.68 10.66
N ALA A 194 -21.59 6.90 11.43
CA ALA A 194 -22.57 7.96 11.16
C ALA A 194 -22.00 9.39 11.30
N ASN A 195 -20.90 9.55 12.04
CA ASN A 195 -20.15 10.80 12.20
C ASN A 195 -18.82 10.78 11.45
N HIS A 196 -18.68 9.91 10.44
CA HIS A 196 -17.44 9.78 9.67
C HIS A 196 -16.95 11.15 9.20
N TRP A 197 -15.65 11.39 9.34
CA TRP A 197 -14.99 12.61 8.86
C TRP A 197 -15.20 13.88 9.72
N ARG A 198 -15.81 13.84 10.92
CA ARG A 198 -16.19 15.05 11.68
C ARG A 198 -15.06 16.08 11.88
N LEU A 199 -13.82 15.65 12.11
CA LEU A 199 -12.66 16.58 12.15
C LEU A 199 -12.50 17.40 10.85
N HIS A 200 -12.63 16.73 9.71
CA HIS A 200 -12.47 17.30 8.38
C HIS A 200 -13.68 18.15 7.98
N GLU A 201 -14.89 17.79 8.43
CA GLU A 201 -16.08 18.64 8.27
C GLU A 201 -15.89 19.98 8.96
N VAL A 202 -15.51 19.99 10.24
CA VAL A 202 -15.24 21.23 10.99
C VAL A 202 -14.08 22.02 10.38
N ALA A 203 -13.04 21.32 9.89
CA ALA A 203 -11.95 21.95 9.15
C ALA A 203 -12.49 22.68 7.89
N ALA A 204 -13.31 22.01 7.08
CA ALA A 204 -13.91 22.59 5.88
C ALA A 204 -14.89 23.75 6.21
N GLU A 205 -15.73 23.60 7.24
CA GLU A 205 -16.61 24.66 7.77
C GLU A 205 -15.82 25.91 8.16
N LYS A 206 -14.61 25.74 8.72
CA LYS A 206 -13.70 26.84 9.14
C LYS A 206 -12.66 27.24 8.08
N GLY A 207 -12.70 26.67 6.88
CA GLY A 207 -11.80 27.01 5.76
C GLY A 207 -10.37 26.45 5.85
N ASP A 208 -10.14 25.44 6.68
CA ASP A 208 -8.85 24.74 6.83
C ASP A 208 -8.70 23.63 5.78
N THR A 209 -8.52 24.03 4.51
CA THR A 209 -8.52 23.16 3.32
C THR A 209 -7.46 22.05 3.33
N TYR A 210 -6.46 22.12 4.21
CA TYR A 210 -5.38 21.15 4.32
C TYR A 210 -5.20 20.55 5.74
N LEU A 211 -6.21 20.70 6.61
CA LEU A 211 -6.19 20.24 8.01
C LEU A 211 -5.04 20.83 8.86
N GLY A 212 -4.40 21.90 8.39
CA GLY A 212 -3.21 22.46 9.03
C GLY A 212 -3.53 23.06 10.39
N GLY A 213 -4.70 23.69 10.52
CA GLY A 213 -5.24 24.18 11.78
C GLY A 213 -5.57 23.04 12.73
N VAL A 214 -6.35 22.04 12.28
CA VAL A 214 -6.71 20.87 13.11
C VAL A 214 -5.49 20.12 13.63
N ILE A 215 -4.50 19.85 12.76
CA ILE A 215 -3.29 19.13 13.16
C ILE A 215 -2.45 19.98 14.14
N THR A 216 -2.33 21.28 13.91
CA THR A 216 -1.63 22.20 14.83
C THR A 216 -2.32 22.26 16.19
N ASP A 217 -3.65 22.23 16.21
CA ASP A 217 -4.47 22.22 17.40
C ASP A 217 -4.32 20.92 18.20
N LEU A 218 -4.33 19.75 17.54
CA LEU A 218 -4.04 18.46 18.19
C LEU A 218 -2.65 18.45 18.85
N ASN A 219 -1.63 18.96 18.14
CA ASN A 219 -0.25 19.08 18.64
C ASN A 219 -0.12 20.14 19.75
N SER A 220 -1.06 21.07 19.86
CA SER A 220 -1.15 22.03 20.98
C SER A 220 -1.82 21.41 22.21
N ALA A 221 -2.83 20.55 22.01
CA ALA A 221 -3.57 19.88 23.07
C ALA A 221 -2.78 18.73 23.72
N ARG A 222 -2.12 17.88 22.91
CA ARG A 222 -1.07 16.96 23.38
C ARG A 222 0.21 17.21 22.58
N ARG A 223 1.18 17.86 23.23
CA ARG A 223 2.53 18.04 22.69
C ARG A 223 3.18 16.67 22.42
N ILE A 224 4.02 16.57 21.41
CA ILE A 224 4.89 15.41 21.18
C ILE A 224 6.20 15.60 21.95
N ASP A 225 6.61 14.58 22.71
CA ASP A 225 7.86 14.60 23.50
C ASP A 225 9.05 14.03 22.71
N LEU A 226 8.75 13.16 21.73
CA LEU A 226 9.70 12.62 20.75
C LEU A 226 8.99 12.29 19.43
N THR A 227 9.50 12.81 18.32
CA THR A 227 9.09 12.40 16.97
C THR A 227 10.14 11.47 16.38
N ILE A 228 9.71 10.31 15.88
CA ILE A 228 10.48 9.39 15.05
C ILE A 228 9.72 9.24 13.72
N ILE A 229 10.42 9.42 12.61
CA ILE A 229 9.88 9.21 11.27
C ILE A 229 10.63 8.03 10.66
N ASP A 230 9.90 6.96 10.38
CA ASP A 230 10.40 5.81 9.63
C ASP A 230 10.34 6.12 8.12
N GLY A 231 11.52 6.36 7.55
CA GLY A 231 11.75 6.54 6.13
C GLY A 231 12.49 5.36 5.51
N ARG A 232 12.52 4.19 6.15
CA ARG A 232 13.18 3.02 5.57
C ARG A 232 12.51 2.61 4.25
N VAL A 233 11.19 2.49 4.31
CA VAL A 233 10.30 2.48 3.15
C VAL A 233 9.33 3.65 3.34
N ALA A 234 9.41 4.61 2.44
CA ALA A 234 8.60 5.82 2.37
C ALA A 234 7.53 5.68 1.27
N MET A 235 6.66 6.69 1.07
CA MET A 235 5.67 6.70 -0.02
C MET A 235 5.55 8.08 -0.70
N GLU A 236 5.60 8.09 -2.03
CA GLU A 236 5.38 9.27 -2.89
C GLU A 236 4.06 9.19 -3.68
N GLY A 237 3.64 10.28 -4.33
CA GLY A 237 2.43 10.31 -5.16
C GLY A 237 1.14 10.42 -4.34
N GLN A 238 0.11 9.62 -4.67
CA GLN A 238 -1.24 9.72 -4.09
C GLN A 238 -1.37 9.04 -2.72
N GLY A 239 -0.46 9.34 -1.80
CA GLY A 239 -0.63 9.00 -0.39
C GLY A 239 -1.92 9.63 0.19
N PRO A 240 -2.50 9.07 1.26
CA PRO A 240 -1.86 8.17 2.21
C PRO A 240 -1.93 6.66 1.87
N HIS A 241 -2.57 6.27 0.77
CA HIS A 241 -2.86 4.88 0.40
C HIS A 241 -2.39 4.47 -1.00
N ASP A 242 -2.71 5.28 -2.02
CA ASP A 242 -2.49 4.95 -3.44
C ASP A 242 -1.17 5.55 -3.97
N GLY A 243 -0.18 5.67 -3.09
CA GLY A 243 1.16 6.16 -3.40
C GLY A 243 2.17 5.05 -3.70
N GLU A 244 3.25 5.40 -4.39
CA GLU A 244 4.33 4.48 -4.75
C GLU A 244 5.38 4.39 -3.64
N PRO A 245 5.89 3.19 -3.31
CA PRO A 245 6.90 3.02 -2.26
C PRO A 245 8.29 3.50 -2.69
N VAL A 246 8.98 4.23 -1.80
CA VAL A 246 10.32 4.79 -2.02
C VAL A 246 11.27 4.26 -0.93
N ASN A 247 12.27 3.48 -1.31
CA ASN A 247 13.26 2.95 -0.37
C ASN A 247 14.36 3.99 -0.11
N LEU A 248 14.25 4.76 0.97
CA LEU A 248 15.33 5.68 1.40
C LEU A 248 16.26 5.06 2.44
N GLY A 249 15.78 4.10 3.24
CA GLY A 249 16.57 3.50 4.31
C GLY A 249 16.84 4.45 5.50
N LEU A 250 16.02 5.49 5.72
CA LEU A 250 16.27 6.53 6.72
C LEU A 250 15.47 6.36 8.01
N ILE A 251 16.05 6.79 9.12
CA ILE A 251 15.33 7.11 10.36
C ILE A 251 15.64 8.57 10.71
N ILE A 252 14.59 9.37 10.95
CA ILE A 252 14.70 10.78 11.34
C ILE A 252 14.11 10.93 12.74
N VAL A 253 14.80 11.59 13.66
CA VAL A 253 14.39 11.71 15.07
C VAL A 253 14.65 13.09 15.63
N GLY A 254 13.73 13.63 16.41
CA GLY A 254 13.91 14.89 17.12
C GLY A 254 12.86 15.15 18.22
N LYS A 255 13.18 16.08 19.12
CA LYS A 255 12.32 16.51 20.24
C LYS A 255 11.40 17.68 19.90
N ASP A 256 11.76 18.43 18.86
CA ASP A 256 10.90 19.44 18.25
C ASP A 256 10.17 18.78 17.06
N PRO A 257 8.85 18.58 17.14
CA PRO A 257 8.10 17.91 16.08
C PRO A 257 8.02 18.75 14.79
N VAL A 258 7.98 20.07 14.90
CA VAL A 258 7.95 20.99 13.74
C VAL A 258 9.29 20.93 13.01
N ALA A 259 10.40 20.91 13.74
CA ALA A 259 11.73 20.79 13.17
C ALA A 259 11.96 19.42 12.52
N THR A 260 11.47 18.35 13.15
CA THR A 260 11.66 16.97 12.66
C THR A 260 10.87 16.75 11.37
N ASP A 261 9.61 17.18 11.33
CA ASP A 261 8.79 17.16 10.12
C ASP A 261 9.31 18.13 9.04
N THR A 262 9.93 19.25 9.43
CA THR A 262 10.61 20.19 8.51
C THR A 262 11.79 19.55 7.81
N VAL A 263 12.66 18.85 8.54
CA VAL A 263 13.80 18.13 7.97
C VAL A 263 13.32 17.03 7.01
N ALA A 264 12.35 16.22 7.43
CA ALA A 264 11.78 15.17 6.59
C ALA A 264 11.08 15.72 5.34
N SER A 265 10.24 16.76 5.48
CA SER A 265 9.59 17.43 4.34
C SER A 265 10.59 18.01 3.35
N THR A 266 11.67 18.60 3.85
CA THR A 266 12.76 19.15 3.02
C THR A 266 13.49 18.04 2.27
N ILE A 267 13.77 16.89 2.92
CA ILE A 267 14.35 15.71 2.27
C ILE A 267 13.44 15.19 1.15
N MET A 268 12.12 15.20 1.37
CA MET A 268 11.08 14.87 0.38
C MET A 268 10.88 15.93 -0.71
N GLY A 269 11.61 17.05 -0.70
CA GLY A 269 11.52 18.10 -1.71
C GLY A 269 10.42 19.16 -1.50
N PHE A 270 9.74 19.17 -0.35
CA PHE A 270 8.71 20.15 0.00
C PHE A 270 9.28 21.33 0.79
N ASP A 271 8.75 22.54 0.55
CA ASP A 271 9.08 23.74 1.30
C ASP A 271 8.23 23.75 2.58
N ALA A 272 8.86 23.38 3.70
CA ALA A 272 8.20 23.28 5.01
C ALA A 272 7.46 24.57 5.43
N ARG A 273 7.85 25.74 4.92
CA ARG A 273 7.19 27.03 5.23
C ARG A 273 5.88 27.22 4.46
N LYS A 274 5.66 26.44 3.40
CA LYS A 274 4.40 26.42 2.63
C LYS A 274 3.43 25.34 3.13
N ILE A 275 3.91 24.31 3.83
CA ILE A 275 3.05 23.25 4.39
C ILE A 275 2.20 23.87 5.52
N PRO A 276 0.85 23.90 5.41
CA PRO A 276 0.01 24.65 6.34
C PRO A 276 0.19 24.26 7.82
N THR A 277 0.30 22.97 8.10
CA THR A 277 0.59 22.43 9.45
C THR A 277 1.86 23.02 10.05
N LEU A 278 2.97 23.00 9.31
CA LEU A 278 4.27 23.44 9.83
C LEU A 278 4.34 24.97 9.94
N ALA A 279 3.70 25.69 9.02
CA ALA A 279 3.57 27.15 9.07
C ALA A 279 2.78 27.62 10.29
N LEU A 280 1.61 27.02 10.55
CA LEU A 280 0.75 27.36 11.68
C LEU A 280 1.37 26.92 13.02
N ALA A 281 1.99 25.72 13.07
CA ALA A 281 2.68 25.24 14.26
C ALA A 281 3.87 26.13 14.66
N ALA A 282 4.67 26.58 13.68
CA ALA A 282 5.76 27.54 13.93
C ALA A 282 5.22 28.91 14.38
N GLN A 283 4.14 29.40 13.76
CA GLN A 283 3.47 30.65 14.18
C GLN A 283 2.94 30.57 15.62
N LYS A 284 2.42 29.41 16.04
CA LYS A 284 1.93 29.14 17.40
C LYS A 284 3.06 28.83 18.40
N GLY A 285 4.32 28.78 17.95
CA GLY A 285 5.49 28.55 18.82
C GLY A 285 5.68 27.11 19.29
N LEU A 286 5.12 26.12 18.58
CA LEU A 286 5.29 24.69 18.91
C LEU A 286 6.69 24.14 18.56
N GLY A 287 7.43 24.87 17.72
CA GLY A 287 8.75 24.50 17.19
C GLY A 287 9.16 25.42 16.04
N THR A 288 10.26 25.12 15.35
CA THR A 288 10.70 25.89 14.16
C THR A 288 10.46 25.13 12.84
N ASN A 289 10.00 25.86 11.81
CA ASN A 289 9.87 25.36 10.44
C ASN A 289 10.93 25.92 9.47
N LYS A 290 11.99 26.53 9.99
CA LYS A 290 13.11 27.06 9.21
C LYS A 290 14.32 26.15 9.37
N LEU A 291 14.86 25.65 8.26
CA LEU A 291 15.98 24.71 8.29
C LEU A 291 17.27 25.31 8.87
N ASP A 292 17.41 26.64 8.87
CA ASP A 292 18.59 27.35 9.34
C ASP A 292 18.66 27.51 10.86
N GLU A 293 17.51 27.46 11.54
CA GLU A 293 17.39 27.35 13.00
C GLU A 293 17.55 25.90 13.51
N ILE A 294 17.64 24.91 12.62
CA ILE A 294 17.74 23.47 12.96
C ILE A 294 19.18 22.96 12.80
N GLU A 295 19.71 22.27 13.80
CA GLU A 295 20.95 21.52 13.71
C GLU A 295 20.66 20.08 13.28
N VAL A 296 21.10 19.71 12.06
CA VAL A 296 20.94 18.36 11.52
C VAL A 296 22.20 17.55 11.82
N LYS A 297 22.05 16.45 12.56
CA LYS A 297 23.12 15.53 12.98
C LYS A 297 23.02 14.18 12.24
N GLY A 298 24.15 13.52 12.04
CA GLY A 298 24.23 12.33 11.17
C GLY A 298 24.35 12.74 9.70
N ARG A 299 23.49 12.20 8.84
CA ARG A 299 23.44 12.55 7.40
C ARG A 299 22.88 13.97 7.21
N THR A 300 23.52 14.74 6.35
CA THR A 300 23.01 16.06 5.95
C THR A 300 21.82 15.92 5.01
N VAL A 301 20.90 16.90 5.02
CA VAL A 301 19.79 16.98 4.05
C VAL A 301 20.31 16.92 2.60
N LYS A 302 21.49 17.49 2.32
CA LYS A 302 22.16 17.49 1.01
C LYS A 302 22.51 16.07 0.52
N GLU A 303 22.98 15.20 1.40
CA GLU A 303 23.35 13.82 1.06
C GLU A 303 22.14 12.94 0.74
N VAL A 304 21.02 13.13 1.46
CA VAL A 304 19.85 12.25 1.37
C VAL A 304 18.66 12.86 0.63
N PHE A 305 18.82 14.04 0.01
CA PHE A 305 17.75 14.75 -0.69
C PHE A 305 17.15 13.94 -1.85
N HIS A 306 15.91 13.51 -1.64
CA HIS A 306 15.16 12.66 -2.56
C HIS A 306 13.77 13.29 -2.78
N PRO A 307 13.63 14.20 -3.74
CA PRO A 307 12.38 14.94 -3.94
C PRO A 307 11.29 14.02 -4.50
N PHE A 308 10.19 13.90 -3.77
CA PHE A 308 9.08 13.00 -4.05
C PHE A 308 8.17 13.56 -5.14
N ALA A 309 7.51 12.67 -5.88
CA ALA A 309 6.29 13.00 -6.60
C ALA A 309 5.23 13.49 -5.60
N PRO A 310 4.66 14.70 -5.76
CA PRO A 310 3.59 15.18 -4.90
C PRO A 310 2.25 14.49 -5.22
N ALA A 311 1.30 14.56 -4.28
CA ALA A 311 -0.09 14.22 -4.57
C ALA A 311 -0.69 15.21 -5.60
N GLN A 312 -1.82 14.86 -6.21
CA GLN A 312 -2.39 15.67 -7.30
C GLN A 312 -2.73 17.08 -6.81
N GLY A 313 -2.22 18.10 -7.51
CA GLY A 313 -2.43 19.52 -7.16
C GLY A 313 -1.45 20.09 -6.14
N HIS A 314 -0.48 19.32 -5.62
CA HIS A 314 0.43 19.76 -4.55
C HIS A 314 1.77 20.34 -5.03
N ASN A 315 1.97 20.57 -6.34
CA ASN A 315 3.23 21.09 -6.91
C ASN A 315 3.63 22.47 -6.34
N SER A 316 2.66 23.27 -5.87
CA SER A 316 2.90 24.57 -5.23
C SER A 316 3.73 24.48 -3.94
N PHE A 317 3.63 23.35 -3.21
CA PHE A 317 4.33 23.10 -1.96
C PHE A 317 5.79 22.65 -2.16
N LEU A 318 6.22 22.33 -3.38
CA LEU A 318 7.60 21.91 -3.64
C LEU A 318 8.61 23.07 -3.45
N LEU A 319 9.85 22.72 -3.10
CA LEU A 319 11.01 23.63 -3.09
C LEU A 319 11.44 24.02 -4.50
N ILE A 320 11.21 23.14 -5.47
CA ILE A 320 11.66 23.27 -6.86
C ILE A 320 10.51 23.00 -7.81
N SER A 321 10.51 23.67 -8.95
CA SER A 321 9.49 23.49 -10.00
C SER A 321 9.59 22.12 -10.68
N ASP A 322 8.51 21.67 -11.30
CA ASP A 322 8.44 20.39 -12.03
C ASP A 322 9.56 20.24 -13.08
N VAL A 323 9.95 21.34 -13.74
CA VAL A 323 11.06 21.40 -14.70
C VAL A 323 12.40 21.14 -13.99
N GLN A 324 12.63 21.77 -12.83
CA GLN A 324 13.85 21.58 -12.04
C GLN A 324 13.91 20.18 -11.43
N LEU A 325 12.78 19.62 -11.00
CA LEU A 325 12.65 18.24 -10.53
C LEU A 325 12.99 17.24 -11.64
N LEU A 326 12.48 17.47 -12.86
CA LEU A 326 12.84 16.68 -14.04
C LEU A 326 14.34 16.76 -14.32
N MET A 327 14.93 17.97 -14.34
CA MET A 327 16.38 18.14 -14.52
C MET A 327 17.21 17.45 -13.44
N TYR A 328 16.73 17.42 -12.18
CA TYR A 328 17.38 16.73 -11.07
C TYR A 328 17.34 15.21 -11.23
N ARG A 329 16.15 14.63 -11.45
CA ARG A 329 15.97 13.17 -11.65
C ARG A 329 16.76 12.65 -12.85
N TRP A 330 16.95 13.48 -13.88
CA TRP A 330 17.68 13.13 -15.10
C TRP A 330 19.18 13.47 -15.06
N ARG A 331 19.74 14.00 -13.96
CA ARG A 331 21.15 14.44 -13.93
C ARG A 331 22.13 13.32 -14.31
N GLU A 332 21.94 12.11 -13.78
CA GLU A 332 22.81 10.95 -14.06
C GLU A 332 22.73 10.54 -15.55
N LEU A 333 21.52 10.56 -16.12
CA LEU A 333 21.25 10.28 -17.53
C LEU A 333 21.77 11.37 -18.47
N LEU A 334 21.96 12.61 -17.98
CA LEU A 334 22.52 13.73 -18.75
C LEU A 334 24.05 13.81 -18.64
N PHE A 335 24.66 13.30 -17.57
CA PHE A 335 26.11 13.27 -17.38
C PHE A 335 26.83 12.39 -18.42
N LEU A 336 26.33 11.18 -18.67
CA LEU A 336 26.87 10.25 -19.66
C LEU A 336 26.94 10.83 -21.09
N PRO A 337 25.84 11.35 -21.68
CA PRO A 337 25.90 11.97 -23.00
C PRO A 337 26.66 13.31 -22.99
N ALA A 338 26.74 14.05 -21.88
CA ALA A 338 27.57 15.25 -21.81
C ALA A 338 29.08 14.93 -21.85
N ILE A 339 29.53 13.87 -21.17
CA ILE A 339 30.91 13.36 -21.26
C ILE A 339 31.17 12.81 -22.67
N ALA A 340 30.21 12.09 -23.27
CA ALA A 340 30.30 11.62 -24.65
C ALA A 340 30.37 12.78 -25.65
N PHE A 341 29.56 13.83 -25.51
CA PHE A 341 29.64 15.03 -26.35
C PHE A 341 30.91 15.84 -26.13
N GLY A 342 31.42 15.94 -24.90
CA GLY A 342 32.69 16.58 -24.59
C GLY A 342 33.88 15.86 -25.23
N SER A 343 33.95 14.54 -25.09
CA SER A 343 34.97 13.72 -25.74
C SER A 343 34.82 13.68 -27.26
N LEU A 344 33.59 13.64 -27.78
CA LEU A 344 33.31 13.73 -29.22
C LEU A 344 33.64 15.11 -29.80
N THR A 345 33.40 16.22 -29.09
CA THR A 345 33.78 17.56 -29.55
C THR A 345 35.30 17.78 -29.48
N VAL A 346 35.99 17.25 -28.46
CA VAL A 346 37.46 17.21 -28.45
C VAL A 346 38.00 16.37 -29.62
N LEU A 347 37.41 15.20 -29.88
CA LEU A 347 37.78 14.35 -31.02
C LEU A 347 37.53 15.04 -32.37
N ILE A 348 36.37 15.67 -32.54
CA ILE A 348 36.03 16.49 -33.72
C ILE A 348 37.00 17.67 -33.85
N PHE A 349 37.41 18.32 -32.77
CA PHE A 349 38.37 19.44 -32.82
C PHE A 349 39.79 18.96 -33.20
N VAL A 350 40.22 17.79 -32.71
CA VAL A 350 41.48 17.13 -33.10
C VAL A 350 41.45 16.68 -34.55
N LEU A 351 40.31 16.12 -35.02
CA LEU A 351 40.12 15.72 -36.41
C LEU A 351 40.01 16.94 -37.34
N ALA A 352 39.29 17.99 -36.95
CA ALA A 352 39.18 19.25 -37.69
C ALA A 352 40.54 19.96 -37.82
N ARG A 353 41.39 19.92 -36.80
CA ARG A 353 42.79 20.37 -36.90
C ARG A 353 43.63 19.51 -37.86
N ARG A 354 43.29 18.25 -38.09
CA ARG A 354 43.91 17.40 -39.12
C ARG A 354 43.34 17.63 -40.53
N THR A 355 42.07 18.01 -40.66
CA THR A 355 41.38 18.21 -41.96
C THR A 355 41.30 19.67 -42.42
N GLN A 356 41.74 20.66 -41.63
CA GLN A 356 41.83 22.06 -42.06
C GLN A 356 42.93 22.35 -43.11
N LYS A 357 43.59 21.31 -43.66
CA LYS A 357 44.14 21.37 -45.01
C LYS A 357 43.10 20.82 -45.99
N HIS A 358 42.59 21.72 -46.83
CA HIS A 358 41.71 21.53 -48.00
C HIS A 358 40.25 21.99 -47.87
N THR A 359 40.03 23.13 -48.54
CA THR A 359 38.86 23.45 -49.38
C THR A 359 37.63 24.08 -48.72
N VAL A 360 37.40 25.33 -49.11
CA VAL A 360 36.18 26.14 -48.92
C VAL A 360 35.43 26.20 -50.26
N GLN A 361 34.11 26.49 -50.20
CA GLN A 361 33.09 26.71 -51.28
C GLN A 361 32.09 25.54 -51.41
N GLY A 362 30.76 25.74 -51.45
CA GLY A 362 29.97 26.95 -51.20
C GLY A 362 28.47 26.81 -51.55
N LEU A 363 27.66 27.80 -51.14
CA LEU A 363 26.36 28.23 -51.70
C LEU A 363 25.06 27.36 -51.60
N ARG A 364 24.08 27.92 -50.84
CA ARG A 364 22.63 28.15 -51.17
C ARG A 364 21.66 26.93 -51.20
N MET A 365 20.33 27.03 -50.96
CA MET A 365 19.33 28.13 -51.00
C MET A 365 18.30 28.14 -49.81
N ASN A 366 17.32 29.06 -49.85
CA ASN A 366 16.36 29.45 -48.79
C ASN A 366 14.98 28.72 -48.80
N ASN A 367 14.33 28.72 -47.62
CA ASN A 367 12.91 28.97 -47.25
C ASN A 367 11.72 28.70 -48.20
N VAL A 368 10.63 28.10 -47.64
CA VAL A 368 9.16 28.35 -47.84
C VAL A 368 8.37 27.36 -46.94
N THR A 369 7.14 27.53 -46.41
CA THR A 369 6.34 28.67 -45.84
C THR A 369 5.19 28.07 -44.96
N ARG A 370 4.57 28.85 -44.06
CA ARG A 370 3.38 28.51 -43.22
C ARG A 370 2.07 28.30 -44.01
N GLN A 371 1.10 27.57 -43.42
CA GLN A 371 -0.33 27.92 -43.49
C GLN A 371 -1.13 27.39 -42.26
N GLU A 372 -2.18 28.11 -41.88
CA GLU A 372 -3.21 27.78 -40.85
C GLU A 372 -4.47 27.22 -41.58
N MET A 373 -5.63 26.80 -41.02
CA MET A 373 -6.43 27.37 -39.91
C MET A 373 -7.75 26.53 -39.66
N VAL A 374 -8.39 26.69 -38.49
CA VAL A 374 -9.84 26.46 -38.13
C VAL A 374 -10.48 25.04 -38.14
N ILE A 375 -11.21 24.71 -37.06
CA ILE A 375 -12.60 24.18 -36.99
C ILE A 375 -13.21 24.55 -35.62
N ASP A 376 -14.53 24.66 -35.53
CA ASP A 376 -15.32 25.24 -34.42
C ASP A 376 -16.35 24.24 -33.83
N SER A 377 -17.02 24.65 -32.73
CA SER A 377 -18.28 24.17 -32.14
C SER A 377 -18.30 23.06 -31.05
N LYS A 378 -19.14 23.32 -30.03
CA LYS A 378 -19.58 22.42 -28.93
C LYS A 378 -20.90 21.71 -29.31
N PRO A 379 -21.34 20.69 -28.54
CA PRO A 379 -22.51 20.94 -27.65
C PRO A 379 -22.40 20.30 -26.24
N GLU A 380 -23.47 20.48 -25.45
CA GLU A 380 -23.61 20.20 -24.01
C GLU A 380 -24.07 18.75 -23.69
N LEU A 381 -23.98 18.37 -22.41
CA LEU A 381 -24.62 17.17 -21.86
C LEU A 381 -25.31 17.48 -20.51
N THR A 382 -26.52 16.93 -20.34
CA THR A 382 -27.48 17.30 -19.30
C THR A 382 -27.46 16.36 -18.09
N LYS A 383 -27.85 16.89 -16.91
CA LYS A 383 -28.12 16.09 -15.70
C LYS A 383 -29.33 15.17 -15.86
N LYS A 384 -29.33 14.04 -15.14
CA LYS A 384 -30.54 13.38 -14.66
C LYS A 384 -30.28 12.63 -13.34
N ASP A 385 -31.29 12.57 -12.50
CA ASP A 385 -31.21 12.12 -11.11
C ASP A 385 -31.25 10.59 -10.97
N GLU A 386 -30.52 10.05 -9.98
CA GLU A 386 -30.70 8.67 -9.49
C GLU A 386 -31.21 8.68 -8.04
N THR A 387 -32.40 8.11 -7.83
CA THR A 387 -32.99 7.90 -6.52
C THR A 387 -32.44 6.63 -5.87
N VAL A 388 -31.73 6.79 -4.75
CA VAL A 388 -31.26 5.68 -3.91
C VAL A 388 -32.45 4.98 -3.24
N VAL A 389 -32.57 3.66 -3.42
CA VAL A 389 -33.54 2.82 -2.71
C VAL A 389 -32.87 2.18 -1.49
N LEU A 390 -33.48 2.33 -0.31
CA LEU A 390 -32.95 1.78 0.94
C LEU A 390 -32.93 0.24 0.90
N PHE A 391 -31.80 -0.35 1.32
CA PHE A 391 -31.74 -1.78 1.65
C PHE A 391 -32.52 -2.05 2.94
N SER A 392 -33.48 -2.98 2.85
CA SER A 392 -34.16 -3.56 4.01
C SER A 392 -33.34 -4.72 4.58
N GLU A 393 -33.46 -4.97 5.89
CA GLU A 393 -32.76 -6.06 6.57
C GLU A 393 -33.23 -7.43 6.04
N ILE A 394 -32.30 -8.20 5.46
CA ILE A 394 -32.56 -9.53 4.91
C ILE A 394 -32.20 -10.59 5.97
N SER A 395 -33.10 -11.54 6.21
CA SER A 395 -32.93 -12.60 7.19
C SER A 395 -31.76 -13.55 6.85
N SER A 396 -31.00 -13.97 7.85
CA SER A 396 -29.80 -14.82 7.71
C SER A 396 -30.00 -16.10 6.91
N LYS A 397 -31.19 -16.72 6.93
CA LYS A 397 -31.51 -17.89 6.09
C LYS A 397 -31.46 -17.61 4.58
N HIS A 398 -31.83 -16.40 4.17
CA HIS A 398 -31.83 -16.02 2.75
C HIS A 398 -30.41 -15.98 2.19
N LEU A 399 -29.47 -15.44 2.97
CA LEU A 399 -28.05 -15.37 2.60
C LEU A 399 -27.43 -16.77 2.43
N GLU A 400 -27.86 -17.76 3.22
CA GLU A 400 -27.40 -19.15 3.08
C GLU A 400 -27.85 -19.81 1.76
N GLU A 401 -29.11 -19.60 1.38
CA GLU A 401 -29.66 -20.08 0.11
C GLU A 401 -29.03 -19.36 -1.08
N GLU A 402 -28.82 -18.04 -0.96
CA GLU A 402 -28.12 -17.20 -1.94
C GLU A 402 -26.67 -17.66 -2.18
N ILE A 403 -25.89 -17.92 -1.12
CA ILE A 403 -24.52 -18.45 -1.22
C ILE A 403 -24.50 -19.76 -2.01
N LYS A 404 -25.40 -20.69 -1.68
CA LYS A 404 -25.44 -22.02 -2.30
C LYS A 404 -25.85 -21.95 -3.77
N ASP A 405 -26.86 -21.15 -4.09
CA ASP A 405 -27.34 -20.92 -5.45
C ASP A 405 -26.27 -20.26 -6.33
N LYS A 406 -25.72 -19.11 -5.89
CA LYS A 406 -24.69 -18.36 -6.61
C LYS A 406 -23.42 -19.19 -6.82
N THR A 407 -22.96 -19.91 -5.80
CA THR A 407 -21.80 -20.82 -5.89
C THR A 407 -22.02 -21.93 -6.91
N SER A 408 -23.22 -22.52 -6.95
CA SER A 408 -23.56 -23.57 -7.92
C SER A 408 -23.65 -23.02 -9.34
N LYS A 409 -24.26 -21.84 -9.52
CA LYS A 409 -24.37 -21.16 -10.82
C LYS A 409 -23.01 -20.74 -11.38
N PHE A 410 -22.14 -20.18 -10.55
CA PHE A 410 -20.76 -19.82 -10.93
C PHE A 410 -19.98 -21.04 -11.44
N LYS A 411 -20.02 -22.15 -10.70
CA LYS A 411 -19.37 -23.42 -11.12
C LYS A 411 -20.01 -24.02 -12.38
N HIS A 412 -21.29 -23.78 -12.64
CA HIS A 412 -21.95 -24.21 -13.88
C HIS A 412 -21.52 -23.38 -15.09
N HIS A 413 -21.55 -22.05 -15.00
CA HIS A 413 -21.12 -21.18 -16.09
C HIS A 413 -19.63 -21.33 -16.41
N LEU A 414 -18.77 -21.57 -15.41
CA LEU A 414 -17.37 -21.87 -15.65
C LEU A 414 -17.18 -23.13 -16.52
N ARG A 415 -17.97 -24.19 -16.29
CA ARG A 415 -17.96 -25.39 -17.15
C ARG A 415 -18.48 -25.10 -18.56
N GLN A 416 -19.53 -24.29 -18.70
CA GLN A 416 -20.03 -23.89 -20.02
C GLN A 416 -18.97 -23.13 -20.81
N ILE A 417 -18.20 -22.25 -20.16
CA ILE A 417 -17.05 -21.57 -20.77
C ILE A 417 -15.98 -22.57 -21.21
N GLU A 418 -15.59 -23.51 -20.33
CA GLU A 418 -14.60 -24.56 -20.66
C GLU A 418 -15.07 -25.44 -21.84
N GLU A 419 -16.32 -25.90 -21.85
CA GLU A 419 -16.91 -26.67 -22.96
C GLU A 419 -16.95 -25.88 -24.28
N THR A 420 -17.32 -24.60 -24.25
CA THR A 420 -17.37 -23.76 -25.45
C THR A 420 -15.97 -23.44 -25.99
N LEU A 421 -14.97 -23.25 -25.11
CA LEU A 421 -13.57 -23.09 -25.51
C LEU A 421 -13.02 -24.36 -26.18
N ILE A 422 -13.31 -25.55 -25.63
CA ILE A 422 -12.93 -26.83 -26.25
C ILE A 422 -13.55 -26.97 -27.64
N ARG A 423 -14.85 -26.66 -27.80
CA ARG A 423 -15.53 -26.69 -29.12
C ARG A 423 -14.94 -25.70 -30.14
N LEU A 424 -14.51 -24.52 -29.69
CA LEU A 424 -13.81 -23.55 -30.54
C LEU A 424 -12.44 -24.08 -31.00
N GLU A 425 -11.70 -24.78 -30.14
CA GLU A 425 -10.46 -25.45 -30.55
C GLU A 425 -10.71 -26.62 -31.51
N GLU A 426 -11.72 -27.45 -31.26
CA GLU A 426 -12.11 -28.57 -32.13
C GLU A 426 -12.51 -28.07 -33.52
N ALA A 427 -13.32 -27.01 -33.61
CA ALA A 427 -13.66 -26.37 -34.88
C ALA A 427 -12.41 -25.88 -35.63
N SER A 428 -11.42 -25.31 -34.92
CA SER A 428 -10.15 -24.89 -35.53
C SER A 428 -9.31 -26.09 -36.01
N LYS A 429 -9.27 -27.18 -35.25
CA LYS A 429 -8.61 -28.44 -35.65
C LYS A 429 -9.25 -29.04 -36.91
N LEU A 430 -10.58 -29.08 -36.99
CA LEU A 430 -11.34 -29.58 -38.14
C LEU A 430 -11.16 -28.72 -39.41
N LEU A 431 -11.02 -27.40 -39.26
CA LEU A 431 -10.66 -26.52 -40.38
C LEU A 431 -9.23 -26.82 -40.88
N ASN A 432 -8.28 -26.97 -39.95
CA ASN A 432 -6.88 -27.26 -40.27
C ASN A 432 -6.68 -28.65 -40.91
N SER A 433 -7.47 -29.66 -40.51
CA SER A 433 -7.50 -30.97 -41.17
C SER A 433 -8.32 -31.00 -42.48
N ARG A 434 -9.01 -29.90 -42.81
CA ARG A 434 -9.90 -29.73 -43.98
C ARG A 434 -11.16 -30.62 -43.94
N GLU A 435 -11.58 -31.05 -42.77
CA GLU A 435 -12.81 -31.83 -42.57
C GLU A 435 -14.08 -30.97 -42.66
N ILE A 436 -13.97 -29.65 -42.42
CA ILE A 436 -15.04 -28.66 -42.63
C ILE A 436 -14.60 -27.55 -43.58
N SER A 437 -15.56 -26.91 -44.25
CA SER A 437 -15.32 -25.74 -45.10
C SER A 437 -15.26 -24.43 -44.30
N HIS A 438 -14.62 -23.40 -44.86
CA HIS A 438 -14.49 -22.09 -44.22
C HIS A 438 -15.85 -21.48 -43.82
N ASN A 439 -16.85 -21.55 -44.71
CA ASN A 439 -18.19 -21.04 -44.44
C ASN A 439 -18.89 -21.79 -43.29
N ILE A 440 -18.64 -23.10 -43.12
CA ILE A 440 -19.20 -23.87 -42.01
C ILE A 440 -18.47 -23.49 -40.70
N TYR A 441 -17.15 -23.31 -40.76
CA TYR A 441 -16.35 -22.84 -39.63
C TYR A 441 -16.79 -21.44 -39.15
N GLU A 442 -17.01 -20.48 -40.05
CA GLU A 442 -17.50 -19.13 -39.72
C GLU A 442 -18.85 -19.18 -38.99
N VAL A 443 -19.82 -19.95 -39.48
CA VAL A 443 -21.15 -20.05 -38.86
C VAL A 443 -21.07 -20.72 -37.48
N LEU A 444 -20.30 -21.80 -37.34
CA LEU A 444 -20.11 -22.49 -36.06
C LEU A 444 -19.38 -21.62 -35.03
N THR A 445 -18.31 -20.93 -35.45
CA THR A 445 -17.54 -20.08 -34.54
C THR A 445 -18.29 -18.82 -34.14
N ALA A 446 -19.13 -18.23 -35.01
CA ALA A 446 -19.98 -17.10 -34.65
C ALA A 446 -21.03 -17.46 -33.58
N ASP A 447 -21.66 -18.64 -33.65
CA ASP A 447 -22.61 -19.09 -32.62
C ASP A 447 -21.90 -19.42 -31.29
N LEU A 448 -20.79 -20.18 -31.35
CA LEU A 448 -19.97 -20.48 -30.17
C LEU A 448 -19.39 -19.21 -29.52
N ALA A 449 -19.00 -18.20 -30.31
CA ALA A 449 -18.51 -16.92 -29.79
C ALA A 449 -19.62 -16.13 -29.06
N LYS A 450 -20.86 -16.10 -29.58
CA LYS A 450 -22.00 -15.48 -28.89
C LYS A 450 -22.32 -16.18 -27.58
N GLN A 451 -22.29 -17.51 -27.56
CA GLN A 451 -22.46 -18.31 -26.34
C GLN A 451 -21.35 -18.04 -25.32
N LEU A 452 -20.10 -17.94 -25.76
CA LEU A 452 -18.95 -17.63 -24.91
C LEU A 452 -19.01 -16.22 -24.33
N ILE A 453 -19.32 -15.20 -25.16
CA ILE A 453 -19.48 -13.81 -24.73
C ILE A 453 -20.53 -13.72 -23.61
N SER A 454 -21.75 -14.23 -23.85
CA SER A 454 -22.84 -14.24 -22.86
C SER A 454 -22.48 -14.96 -21.56
N SER A 455 -21.74 -16.07 -21.66
CA SER A 455 -21.27 -16.84 -20.49
C SER A 455 -20.20 -16.07 -19.70
N VAL A 456 -19.28 -15.36 -20.36
CA VAL A 456 -18.25 -14.54 -19.72
C VAL A 456 -18.86 -13.31 -19.05
N GLU A 457 -19.82 -12.62 -19.68
CA GLU A 457 -20.57 -11.53 -19.01
C GLU A 457 -21.19 -12.00 -17.69
N THR A 458 -21.84 -13.17 -17.75
CA THR A 458 -22.51 -13.77 -16.59
C THR A 458 -21.50 -14.18 -15.51
N LEU A 459 -20.35 -14.73 -15.90
CA LEU A 459 -19.26 -15.12 -14.99
C LEU A 459 -18.67 -13.91 -14.24
N VAL A 460 -18.42 -12.79 -14.93
CA VAL A 460 -17.87 -11.56 -14.34
C VAL A 460 -18.82 -11.02 -13.28
N ASN A 461 -20.10 -10.82 -13.63
CA ASN A 461 -21.12 -10.35 -12.70
C ASN A 461 -21.30 -11.30 -11.49
N MET A 462 -21.33 -12.62 -11.72
CA MET A 462 -21.41 -13.61 -10.63
C MET A 462 -20.18 -13.63 -9.73
N ARG A 463 -19.00 -13.22 -10.23
CA ARG A 463 -17.80 -13.12 -9.39
C ARG A 463 -17.89 -11.92 -8.45
N GLU A 464 -18.34 -10.78 -8.94
CA GLU A 464 -18.58 -9.57 -8.14
C GLU A 464 -19.64 -9.85 -7.04
N ASP A 465 -20.75 -10.51 -7.41
CA ASP A 465 -21.75 -11.00 -6.46
C ASP A 465 -21.14 -11.89 -5.36
N LEU A 466 -20.29 -12.85 -5.73
CA LEU A 466 -19.69 -13.80 -4.77
C LEU A 466 -18.71 -13.12 -3.81
N GLU A 467 -17.91 -12.15 -4.25
CA GLU A 467 -17.02 -11.38 -3.36
C GLU A 467 -17.82 -10.46 -2.41
N LEU A 468 -18.93 -9.88 -2.89
CA LEU A 468 -19.86 -9.11 -2.05
C LEU A 468 -20.55 -9.99 -0.99
N ILE A 469 -21.04 -11.16 -1.40
CA ILE A 469 -21.66 -12.15 -0.52
C ILE A 469 -20.64 -12.72 0.48
N ARG A 470 -19.39 -12.96 0.07
CA ARG A 470 -18.27 -13.35 0.94
C ARG A 470 -18.04 -12.32 2.05
N SER A 471 -18.02 -11.05 1.68
CA SER A 471 -17.88 -9.93 2.62
C SER A 471 -19.05 -9.89 3.62
N ARG A 472 -20.30 -10.08 3.15
CA ARG A 472 -21.49 -10.20 4.02
C ARG A 472 -21.42 -11.41 4.96
N ALA A 473 -20.98 -12.57 4.47
CA ALA A 473 -20.85 -13.79 5.26
C ALA A 473 -19.73 -13.68 6.33
N MET A 474 -18.66 -12.93 6.05
CA MET A 474 -17.63 -12.60 7.05
C MET A 474 -18.18 -11.72 8.17
N ILE A 475 -19.04 -10.74 7.85
CA ILE A 475 -19.73 -9.89 8.84
C ILE A 475 -20.70 -10.72 9.70
N GLU A 476 -21.47 -11.64 9.10
CA GLU A 476 -22.33 -12.54 9.89
C GLU A 476 -21.51 -13.53 10.73
N LYS A 477 -20.32 -13.95 10.27
CA LYS A 477 -19.40 -14.75 11.08
C LYS A 477 -18.87 -14.00 12.29
N SER A 478 -18.46 -12.72 12.16
CA SER A 478 -17.91 -11.95 13.28
C SER A 478 -18.95 -11.66 14.38
N LYS A 479 -20.21 -11.35 14.01
CA LYS A 479 -21.33 -11.24 14.96
C LYS A 479 -21.53 -12.49 15.84
N ASN A 480 -21.18 -13.67 15.33
CA ASN A 480 -21.27 -14.93 16.07
C ASN A 480 -20.06 -15.20 16.99
N ILE A 481 -19.00 -14.38 16.94
CA ILE A 481 -17.81 -14.50 17.81
C ILE A 481 -18.03 -13.79 19.15
N GLU A 482 -18.66 -12.61 19.15
CA GLU A 482 -18.85 -11.77 20.35
C GLU A 482 -19.63 -12.47 21.48
N THR A 483 -20.50 -13.44 21.15
CA THR A 483 -21.26 -14.22 22.14
C THR A 483 -20.41 -15.18 23.00
N LYS A 484 -19.12 -15.34 22.69
CA LYS A 484 -18.25 -16.34 23.33
C LYS A 484 -17.55 -15.82 24.59
N ASP A 485 -17.16 -14.56 24.63
CA ASP A 485 -16.23 -14.04 25.65
C ASP A 485 -16.90 -13.52 26.94
N MET A 486 -18.23 -13.46 27.02
CA MET A 486 -18.95 -13.06 28.24
C MET A 486 -19.24 -14.19 29.25
N THR A 487 -18.81 -15.44 29.00
CA THR A 487 -19.22 -16.60 29.82
C THR A 487 -18.19 -17.09 30.85
N SER A 488 -17.02 -16.43 30.98
CA SER A 488 -16.06 -16.74 32.05
C SER A 488 -15.66 -15.51 32.85
N THR A 489 -15.95 -15.54 34.15
CA THR A 489 -15.60 -14.57 35.19
C THR A 489 -16.54 -13.37 35.30
N ILE A 490 -17.50 -13.45 36.24
CA ILE A 490 -17.70 -12.51 37.36
C ILE A 490 -18.76 -13.11 38.28
N SER A 491 -18.40 -13.31 39.55
CA SER A 491 -19.36 -13.51 40.63
C SER A 491 -19.38 -12.22 41.46
N ASN A 492 -20.51 -11.52 41.45
CA ASN A 492 -21.04 -10.62 42.49
C ASN A 492 -22.12 -9.72 41.88
N SER A 493 -23.30 -9.66 42.50
CA SER A 493 -24.44 -8.88 42.03
C SER A 493 -24.46 -7.46 42.60
N PRO A 494 -24.59 -6.41 41.78
CA PRO A 494 -24.91 -5.06 42.25
C PRO A 494 -26.40 -4.91 42.62
N SER A 495 -26.70 -3.88 43.41
CA SER A 495 -28.03 -3.65 44.00
C SER A 495 -28.99 -2.86 43.10
N THR A 496 -30.29 -3.00 43.36
CA THR A 496 -31.42 -2.56 42.51
C THR A 496 -31.48 -1.07 42.15
N GLN A 497 -30.65 -0.21 42.75
CA GLN A 497 -30.61 1.23 42.46
C GLN A 497 -29.93 1.54 41.11
N GLU A 498 -28.91 0.78 40.70
CA GLU A 498 -28.16 1.01 39.45
C GLU A 498 -28.95 0.59 38.18
N ILE A 499 -30.08 -0.08 38.35
CA ILE A 499 -30.92 -0.63 37.27
C ILE A 499 -31.90 0.42 36.71
N GLU A 500 -32.14 1.54 37.40
CA GLU A 500 -33.07 2.57 36.92
C GLU A 500 -32.40 3.57 35.96
N ASP A 501 -31.13 3.93 36.20
CA ASP A 501 -30.39 4.90 35.36
C ASP A 501 -30.00 4.34 33.97
N LEU A 502 -29.95 3.01 33.82
CA LEU A 502 -29.62 2.36 32.54
C LEU A 502 -30.79 2.29 31.53
N ARG A 503 -31.99 2.75 31.88
CA ARG A 503 -33.20 2.57 31.04
C ARG A 503 -33.30 3.45 29.80
N TYR A 504 -32.32 4.31 29.52
CA TYR A 504 -32.35 5.22 28.36
C TYR A 504 -31.53 4.79 27.13
N VAL A 505 -30.84 3.64 27.18
CA VAL A 505 -30.11 3.10 26.02
C VAL A 505 -30.88 1.92 25.40
N ARG A 506 -31.51 2.14 24.24
CA ARG A 506 -32.08 1.07 23.42
C ARG A 506 -30.95 0.20 22.86
N GLY A 507 -30.86 -1.04 23.32
CA GLY A 507 -29.89 -2.04 22.84
C GLY A 507 -29.77 -3.29 23.72
N TYR A 508 -30.17 -3.21 24.99
CA TYR A 508 -29.90 -4.26 26.00
C TYR A 508 -31.07 -5.20 26.33
N LYS A 509 -32.09 -5.33 25.45
CA LYS A 509 -33.25 -6.18 25.74
C LYS A 509 -33.06 -7.65 25.35
N ASP A 510 -32.39 -7.93 24.23
CA ASP A 510 -32.41 -9.27 23.62
C ASP A 510 -31.34 -10.23 24.20
N ILE A 511 -30.52 -9.76 25.13
CA ILE A 511 -29.43 -10.53 25.77
C ILE A 511 -29.89 -11.29 27.03
N VAL A 512 -31.01 -10.87 27.66
CA VAL A 512 -31.39 -11.34 29.01
C VAL A 512 -32.27 -12.60 29.01
N GLU A 513 -32.97 -12.92 27.91
CA GLU A 513 -34.02 -13.97 27.92
C GLU A 513 -33.59 -15.38 27.45
N SER A 514 -32.30 -15.64 27.19
CA SER A 514 -31.84 -16.91 26.56
C SER A 514 -31.06 -17.90 27.45
N GLN A 515 -30.86 -17.62 28.75
CA GLN A 515 -30.13 -18.53 29.64
C GLN A 515 -31.01 -19.55 30.38
N LEU A 516 -31.32 -20.67 29.73
CA LEU A 516 -31.76 -21.90 30.39
C LEU A 516 -30.84 -23.09 30.05
N TRP A 517 -30.59 -23.92 31.05
CA TRP A 517 -29.41 -24.79 31.13
C TRP A 517 -29.55 -26.10 30.34
N SER A 518 -28.41 -26.66 29.90
CA SER A 518 -28.26 -28.12 29.76
C SER A 518 -26.91 -28.57 30.31
N SER A 519 -26.88 -29.73 30.97
CA SER A 519 -25.79 -30.13 31.86
C SER A 519 -25.03 -31.36 31.34
N ALA A 520 -23.98 -31.14 30.54
CA ALA A 520 -22.92 -32.12 30.28
C ALA A 520 -21.65 -31.42 29.76
N GLY A 521 -20.49 -31.69 30.37
CA GLY A 521 -19.21 -31.04 30.04
C GLY A 521 -18.57 -31.55 28.74
N GLN A 522 -19.03 -31.03 27.60
CA GLN A 522 -18.36 -31.09 26.30
C GLN A 522 -18.45 -29.71 25.64
N PRO A 523 -17.41 -29.23 24.93
CA PRO A 523 -17.49 -27.96 24.20
C PRO A 523 -18.42 -28.11 23.00
N VAL A 524 -19.66 -27.66 23.16
CA VAL A 524 -20.60 -27.53 22.04
C VAL A 524 -20.19 -26.30 21.23
N TYR A 525 -19.59 -26.53 20.07
CA TYR A 525 -19.43 -25.50 19.05
C TYR A 525 -20.80 -24.89 18.75
N SER A 526 -20.92 -23.56 18.67
CA SER A 526 -22.18 -22.98 18.18
C SER A 526 -22.34 -23.42 16.73
N SER A 527 -23.44 -24.13 16.44
CA SER A 527 -23.68 -24.74 15.13
C SER A 527 -23.74 -23.71 14.00
N THR A 528 -23.82 -22.42 14.33
CA THR A 528 -23.81 -21.27 13.43
C THR A 528 -22.40 -20.85 13.01
N PHE A 529 -21.40 -20.91 13.91
CA PHE A 529 -20.02 -20.47 13.61
C PHE A 529 -19.30 -21.40 12.62
N ASP A 530 -19.39 -22.71 12.86
CA ASP A 530 -18.82 -23.71 11.95
C ASP A 530 -19.54 -23.70 10.59
N LYS A 531 -20.84 -23.40 10.60
CA LYS A 531 -21.67 -23.27 9.39
C LYS A 531 -21.26 -22.06 8.54
N TRP A 532 -21.05 -20.88 9.13
CA TRP A 532 -20.52 -19.72 8.39
C TRP A 532 -19.10 -19.97 7.89
N THR A 533 -18.26 -20.64 8.67
CA THR A 533 -16.91 -21.04 8.24
C THR A 533 -16.96 -22.01 7.04
N ALA A 534 -17.89 -22.97 7.05
CA ALA A 534 -18.12 -23.87 5.93
C ALA A 534 -18.73 -23.18 4.69
N LEU A 535 -19.54 -22.13 4.87
CA LEU A 535 -20.11 -21.34 3.77
C LEU A 535 -19.05 -20.43 3.13
N ILE A 536 -18.23 -19.73 3.92
CA ILE A 536 -17.09 -18.95 3.41
C ILE A 536 -16.12 -19.85 2.65
N SER A 537 -15.79 -21.03 3.20
CA SER A 537 -14.96 -22.04 2.52
C SER A 537 -15.57 -22.54 1.20
N GLN A 538 -16.91 -22.62 1.08
CA GLN A 538 -17.57 -22.93 -0.20
C GLN A 538 -17.41 -21.81 -1.23
N ILE A 539 -17.47 -20.54 -0.82
CA ILE A 539 -17.24 -19.38 -1.70
C ILE A 539 -15.76 -19.33 -2.12
N ASP A 540 -14.83 -19.46 -1.17
CA ASP A 540 -13.39 -19.53 -1.43
C ASP A 540 -13.06 -20.67 -2.40
N SER A 541 -13.68 -21.85 -2.23
CA SER A 541 -13.58 -22.98 -3.15
C SER A 541 -14.13 -22.67 -4.56
N ALA A 542 -15.17 -21.85 -4.67
CA ALA A 542 -15.73 -21.42 -5.96
C ALA A 542 -14.80 -20.43 -6.66
N LEU A 543 -14.37 -19.40 -5.95
CA LEU A 543 -13.43 -18.40 -6.48
C LEU A 543 -12.08 -19.03 -6.87
N SER A 544 -11.63 -20.04 -6.12
CA SER A 544 -10.40 -20.79 -6.40
C SER A 544 -10.51 -21.78 -7.56
N SER A 545 -11.72 -22.16 -8.02
CA SER A 545 -11.85 -23.00 -9.23
C SER A 545 -11.51 -22.24 -10.52
N LEU A 546 -11.39 -20.91 -10.45
CA LEU A 546 -10.91 -20.04 -11.52
C LEU A 546 -9.57 -19.38 -11.10
N PRO A 547 -8.44 -20.09 -11.25
CA PRO A 547 -7.11 -19.55 -10.98
C PRO A 547 -6.72 -18.50 -12.03
N ILE A 548 -5.70 -17.70 -11.68
CA ILE A 548 -5.28 -16.48 -12.41
C ILE A 548 -4.93 -16.77 -13.87
N ASP A 549 -4.22 -17.86 -14.13
CA ASP A 549 -3.80 -18.31 -15.47
C ASP A 549 -4.99 -18.66 -16.37
N LYS A 550 -5.99 -19.38 -15.83
CA LYS A 550 -7.23 -19.68 -16.55
C LYS A 550 -8.06 -18.41 -16.79
N GLU A 551 -8.16 -17.55 -15.79
CA GLU A 551 -8.93 -16.31 -15.88
C GLU A 551 -8.37 -15.35 -16.93
N LEU A 552 -7.05 -15.17 -16.95
CA LEU A 552 -6.36 -14.38 -17.97
C LEU A 552 -6.59 -14.92 -19.38
N LYS A 553 -6.52 -16.25 -19.58
CA LYS A 553 -6.80 -16.89 -20.89
C LYS A 553 -8.27 -16.71 -21.33
N ILE A 554 -9.22 -16.77 -20.39
CA ILE A 554 -10.64 -16.48 -20.68
C ILE A 554 -10.82 -15.02 -21.08
N ILE A 555 -10.18 -14.08 -20.36
CA ILE A 555 -10.24 -12.64 -20.68
C ILE A 555 -9.58 -12.33 -22.03
N GLU A 556 -8.38 -12.84 -22.31
CA GLU A 556 -7.69 -12.70 -23.61
C GLU A 556 -8.60 -13.19 -24.75
N LYS A 557 -9.17 -14.39 -24.60
CA LYS A 557 -10.02 -14.99 -25.64
C LYS A 557 -11.36 -14.27 -25.81
N PHE A 558 -11.94 -13.74 -24.72
CA PHE A 558 -13.12 -12.88 -24.77
C PHE A 558 -12.82 -11.60 -25.56
N ILE A 559 -11.75 -10.87 -25.23
CA ILE A 559 -11.40 -9.61 -25.90
C ILE A 559 -11.19 -9.86 -27.41
N LEU A 560 -10.41 -10.89 -27.78
CA LEU A 560 -10.22 -11.31 -29.17
C LEU A 560 -11.54 -11.52 -29.91
N LEU A 561 -12.47 -12.29 -29.32
CA LEU A 561 -13.75 -12.58 -29.96
C LEU A 561 -14.69 -11.37 -30.00
N THR A 562 -14.62 -10.44 -29.03
CA THR A 562 -15.37 -9.17 -29.12
C THR A 562 -14.84 -8.26 -30.23
N LYS A 563 -13.53 -8.24 -30.46
CA LYS A 563 -12.89 -7.50 -31.56
C LYS A 563 -13.33 -8.06 -32.92
N ASP A 564 -13.28 -9.39 -33.08
CA ASP A 564 -13.65 -10.05 -34.34
C ASP A 564 -15.15 -9.98 -34.65
N ASN A 565 -16.02 -9.98 -33.63
CA ASN A 565 -17.48 -9.91 -33.78
C ASN A 565 -18.08 -8.49 -33.76
N ALA A 566 -17.26 -7.43 -33.74
CA ALA A 566 -17.70 -6.03 -33.71
C ALA A 566 -18.54 -5.56 -34.93
N THR A 567 -18.83 -6.47 -35.86
CA THR A 567 -19.67 -6.30 -37.06
C THR A 567 -21.15 -6.64 -36.86
N TYR A 568 -21.56 -7.21 -35.72
CA TYR A 568 -22.95 -7.58 -35.45
C TYR A 568 -23.59 -6.78 -34.31
N GLU A 569 -24.61 -5.99 -34.66
CA GLU A 569 -25.40 -5.14 -33.75
C GLU A 569 -25.93 -5.89 -32.52
N THR A 570 -25.34 -5.62 -31.36
CA THR A 570 -25.92 -5.91 -30.02
C THR A 570 -25.49 -4.81 -29.04
N ASP A 571 -26.37 -4.44 -28.12
CA ASP A 571 -26.31 -3.24 -27.25
C ASP A 571 -24.90 -2.71 -26.91
N SER A 572 -24.52 -1.61 -27.59
CA SER A 572 -23.24 -0.90 -27.40
C SER A 572 -22.96 -0.56 -25.92
N GLU A 573 -23.99 -0.23 -25.14
CA GLU A 573 -23.86 0.11 -23.72
C GLU A 573 -23.54 -1.12 -22.85
N ARG A 574 -24.09 -2.29 -23.18
CA ARG A 574 -23.88 -3.53 -22.43
C ARG A 574 -22.49 -4.09 -22.67
N ALA A 575 -22.07 -4.16 -23.95
CA ALA A 575 -20.72 -4.58 -24.31
C ALA A 575 -19.66 -3.66 -23.68
N GLY A 576 -19.89 -2.34 -23.67
CA GLY A 576 -19.01 -1.37 -23.02
C GLY A 576 -18.84 -1.61 -21.51
N LYS A 577 -19.93 -1.93 -20.79
CA LYS A 577 -19.87 -2.28 -19.35
C LYS A 577 -19.06 -3.55 -19.11
N THR A 578 -19.30 -4.62 -19.86
CA THR A 578 -18.52 -5.86 -19.72
C THR A 578 -17.04 -5.64 -20.02
N ILE A 579 -16.69 -4.93 -21.09
CA ILE A 579 -15.29 -4.63 -21.45
C ILE A 579 -14.62 -3.77 -20.37
N PHE A 580 -15.35 -2.84 -19.75
CA PHE A 580 -14.86 -2.05 -18.61
C PHE A 580 -14.60 -2.92 -17.36
N SER A 581 -15.51 -3.82 -16.98
CA SER A 581 -15.26 -4.77 -15.88
C SER A 581 -14.09 -5.71 -16.19
N CYS A 582 -13.96 -6.22 -17.43
CA CYS A 582 -12.79 -7.00 -17.86
C CYS A 582 -11.48 -6.19 -17.77
N LYS A 583 -11.50 -4.88 -18.07
CA LYS A 583 -10.34 -3.99 -17.93
C LYS A 583 -9.94 -3.77 -16.47
N GLN A 584 -10.91 -3.53 -15.57
CA GLN A 584 -10.63 -3.47 -14.13
C GLN A 584 -10.09 -4.80 -13.61
N ARG A 585 -10.68 -5.91 -14.06
CA ARG A 585 -10.26 -7.26 -13.66
C ARG A 585 -8.86 -7.59 -14.13
N LEU A 586 -8.50 -7.23 -15.36
CA LEU A 586 -7.14 -7.39 -15.88
C LEU A 586 -6.11 -6.58 -15.06
N LYS A 587 -6.45 -5.36 -14.62
CA LYS A 587 -5.59 -4.57 -13.71
C LYS A 587 -5.34 -5.30 -12.40
N ALA A 588 -6.40 -5.75 -11.73
CA ALA A 588 -6.29 -6.49 -10.46
C ALA A 588 -5.56 -7.84 -10.62
N LEU A 589 -5.69 -8.51 -11.77
CA LEU A 589 -4.94 -9.73 -12.10
C LEU A 589 -3.46 -9.43 -12.38
N SER A 590 -3.13 -8.31 -13.01
CA SER A 590 -1.75 -7.85 -13.21
C SER A 590 -1.06 -7.56 -11.88
N GLU A 591 -1.71 -6.80 -10.99
CA GLU A 591 -1.19 -6.49 -9.64
C GLU A 591 -0.96 -7.77 -8.82
N LYS A 592 -1.89 -8.72 -8.88
CA LYS A 592 -1.74 -10.03 -8.23
C LYS A 592 -0.65 -10.89 -8.87
N TRP A 593 -0.50 -10.82 -10.19
CA TRP A 593 0.59 -11.49 -10.90
C TRP A 593 1.94 -10.88 -10.54
N ASP A 594 2.09 -9.57 -10.42
CA ASP A 594 3.35 -8.92 -10.02
C ASP A 594 3.86 -9.41 -8.66
N SER A 595 2.96 -9.68 -7.71
CA SER A 595 3.32 -10.32 -6.44
C SER A 595 3.86 -11.75 -6.63
N ILE A 596 3.18 -12.58 -7.45
CA ILE A 596 3.58 -13.97 -7.71
C ILE A 596 4.88 -14.03 -8.53
N ARG A 597 5.02 -13.10 -9.48
CA ARG A 597 6.17 -12.92 -10.37
C ARG A 597 7.44 -12.62 -9.57
N ARG A 598 7.37 -11.76 -8.54
CA ARG A 598 8.49 -11.52 -7.61
C ARG A 598 8.94 -12.81 -6.94
N THR A 599 8.03 -13.58 -6.35
CA THR A 599 8.34 -14.88 -5.72
C THR A 599 8.94 -15.89 -6.71
N LYS A 600 8.42 -15.96 -7.94
CA LYS A 600 8.98 -16.82 -8.99
C LYS A 600 10.38 -16.39 -9.45
N ILE A 601 10.66 -15.09 -9.51
CA ILE A 601 11.99 -14.55 -9.83
C ILE A 601 12.99 -14.86 -8.70
N GLU A 602 12.57 -14.76 -7.44
CA GLU A 602 13.40 -15.15 -6.28
C GLU A 602 13.71 -16.65 -6.28
N GLN A 603 12.70 -17.49 -6.51
CA GLN A 603 12.89 -18.94 -6.72
C GLN A 603 13.86 -19.24 -7.87
N LEU A 604 13.74 -18.49 -8.97
CA LEU A 604 14.62 -18.65 -10.13
C LEU A 604 16.07 -18.29 -9.80
N ALA A 605 16.32 -17.16 -9.13
CA ALA A 605 17.65 -16.75 -8.72
C ALA A 605 18.30 -17.75 -7.75
N ASN A 606 17.52 -18.31 -6.81
CA ASN A 606 17.99 -19.35 -5.90
C ASN A 606 18.39 -20.65 -6.64
N LEU A 607 17.59 -21.08 -7.61
CA LEU A 607 17.90 -22.25 -8.44
C LEU A 607 19.08 -22.01 -9.40
N GLU A 608 19.22 -20.81 -9.95
CA GLU A 608 20.37 -20.45 -10.80
C GLU A 608 21.69 -20.47 -9.99
N ASN A 609 21.67 -19.97 -8.75
CA ASN A 609 22.79 -20.08 -7.82
C ASN A 609 23.07 -21.54 -7.40
N GLU A 610 22.04 -22.36 -7.14
CA GLU A 610 22.24 -23.81 -6.90
C GLU A 610 22.89 -24.51 -8.10
N ALA A 611 22.45 -24.18 -9.33
CA ALA A 611 23.04 -24.71 -10.54
C ALA A 611 24.51 -24.29 -10.73
N GLU A 612 24.88 -23.06 -10.36
CA GLU A 612 26.26 -22.57 -10.39
C GLU A 612 27.14 -23.32 -9.37
N ILE A 613 26.67 -23.48 -8.13
CA ILE A 613 27.35 -24.26 -7.08
C ILE A 613 27.58 -25.71 -7.54
N ILE A 614 26.59 -26.36 -8.16
CA ILE A 614 26.75 -27.73 -8.68
C ILE A 614 27.74 -27.77 -9.86
N LYS A 615 27.73 -26.76 -10.75
CA LYS A 615 28.70 -26.64 -11.86
C LYS A 615 30.14 -26.52 -11.33
N ASP A 616 30.36 -25.79 -10.24
CA ASP A 616 31.68 -25.66 -9.64
C ASP A 616 32.10 -26.92 -8.88
N GLN A 617 31.18 -27.62 -8.21
CA GLN A 617 31.45 -28.95 -7.64
C GLN A 617 31.87 -29.98 -8.70
N ILE A 618 31.29 -29.93 -9.91
CA ILE A 618 31.70 -30.78 -11.03
C ILE A 618 33.13 -30.43 -11.49
N LYS A 619 33.46 -29.14 -11.66
CA LYS A 619 34.83 -28.70 -12.02
C LYS A 619 35.87 -29.09 -10.96
N GLU A 620 35.54 -28.97 -9.68
CA GLU A 620 36.42 -29.38 -8.58
C GLU A 620 36.68 -30.89 -8.65
N LEU A 621 35.62 -31.69 -8.82
CA LEU A 621 35.71 -33.14 -8.93
C LEU A 621 36.54 -33.59 -10.15
N GLU A 622 36.37 -32.94 -11.31
CA GLU A 622 37.20 -33.13 -12.51
C GLU A 622 38.67 -32.79 -12.26
N THR A 623 38.94 -31.68 -11.58
CA THR A 623 40.30 -31.23 -11.24
C THR A 623 41.00 -32.24 -10.32
N ARG A 624 40.30 -32.71 -9.28
CA ARG A 624 40.82 -33.67 -8.31
C ARG A 624 41.07 -35.05 -8.93
N PHE A 625 40.25 -35.46 -9.90
CA PHE A 625 40.52 -36.63 -10.72
C PHE A 625 41.77 -36.44 -11.60
N PHE A 626 41.91 -35.30 -12.27
CA PHE A 626 43.06 -35.01 -13.15
C PHE A 626 44.40 -34.94 -12.39
N VAL A 627 44.40 -34.43 -11.16
CA VAL A 627 45.57 -34.39 -10.26
C VAL A 627 45.85 -35.77 -9.62
N GLY A 628 44.93 -36.74 -9.76
CA GLY A 628 45.09 -38.11 -9.27
C GLY A 628 44.74 -38.32 -7.79
N GLU A 629 44.01 -37.38 -7.17
CA GLU A 629 43.57 -37.50 -5.76
C GLU A 629 42.48 -38.56 -5.56
N ILE A 630 41.68 -38.84 -6.59
CA ILE A 630 40.53 -39.75 -6.53
C ILE A 630 40.59 -40.80 -7.63
N SER A 631 40.09 -42.01 -7.34
CA SER A 631 40.05 -43.09 -8.32
C SER A 631 38.93 -42.88 -9.35
N GLN A 632 39.09 -43.48 -10.53
CA GLN A 632 38.11 -43.40 -11.62
C GLN A 632 36.70 -43.83 -11.19
N GLN A 633 36.57 -44.88 -10.36
CA GLN A 633 35.28 -45.35 -9.86
C GLN A 633 34.58 -44.32 -8.94
N ILE A 634 35.36 -43.59 -8.12
CA ILE A 634 34.84 -42.53 -7.24
C ILE A 634 34.43 -41.31 -8.07
N PHE A 635 35.26 -40.93 -9.05
CA PHE A 635 34.97 -39.86 -10.00
C PHE A 635 33.68 -40.14 -10.78
N GLU A 636 33.55 -41.31 -11.41
CA GLU A 636 32.37 -41.68 -12.19
C GLU A 636 31.10 -41.71 -11.33
N TYR A 637 31.16 -42.19 -10.09
CA TYR A 637 30.01 -42.22 -9.18
C TYR A 637 29.53 -40.82 -8.79
N GLU A 638 30.42 -39.96 -8.27
CA GLU A 638 30.04 -38.61 -7.84
C GLU A 638 29.71 -37.69 -9.03
N ASN A 639 30.38 -37.84 -10.18
CA ASN A 639 30.06 -37.06 -11.38
C ASN A 639 28.64 -37.40 -11.87
N ASN A 640 28.29 -38.68 -12.03
CA ASN A 640 26.93 -39.07 -12.45
C ASN A 640 25.84 -38.53 -11.49
N LYS A 641 26.13 -38.50 -10.19
CA LYS A 641 25.24 -37.96 -9.15
C LYS A 641 25.08 -36.44 -9.25
N LEU A 642 26.16 -35.68 -9.47
CA LEU A 642 26.10 -34.23 -9.69
C LEU A 642 25.42 -33.89 -11.04
N GLN A 643 25.72 -34.63 -12.11
CA GLN A 643 25.09 -34.53 -13.43
C GLN A 643 23.59 -34.84 -13.41
N SER A 644 23.12 -35.71 -12.51
CA SER A 644 21.68 -35.92 -12.29
C SER A 644 21.04 -34.76 -11.52
N LYS A 645 21.76 -34.12 -10.57
CA LYS A 645 21.24 -32.98 -9.80
C LYS A 645 21.09 -31.72 -10.66
N ILE A 646 22.17 -31.34 -11.36
CA ILE A 646 22.18 -30.17 -12.26
C ILE A 646 21.04 -30.25 -13.29
N LYS A 647 20.83 -31.42 -13.90
CA LYS A 647 19.73 -31.65 -14.86
C LYS A 647 18.34 -31.44 -14.24
N ASN A 648 18.16 -31.81 -12.97
CA ASN A 648 16.89 -31.57 -12.27
C ASN A 648 16.66 -30.08 -11.99
N VAL A 649 17.71 -29.36 -11.55
CA VAL A 649 17.66 -27.91 -11.31
C VAL A 649 17.43 -27.15 -12.61
N GLU A 650 18.11 -27.52 -13.71
CA GLU A 650 17.94 -26.89 -15.03
C GLU A 650 16.53 -27.13 -15.60
N ASN A 651 15.90 -28.29 -15.35
CA ASN A 651 14.49 -28.50 -15.70
C ASN A 651 13.56 -27.55 -14.92
N GLN A 652 13.75 -27.40 -13.60
CA GLN A 652 12.93 -26.50 -12.76
C GLN A 652 13.09 -25.04 -13.17
N ILE A 653 14.32 -24.60 -13.49
CA ILE A 653 14.62 -23.28 -14.08
C ILE A 653 13.83 -23.09 -15.39
N SER A 654 13.81 -24.11 -16.26
CA SER A 654 13.08 -24.06 -17.54
C SER A 654 11.56 -23.97 -17.34
N GLU A 655 10.98 -24.73 -16.42
CA GLU A 655 9.55 -24.69 -16.10
C GLU A 655 9.13 -23.32 -15.55
N ILE A 656 9.90 -22.74 -14.63
CA ILE A 656 9.63 -21.41 -14.06
C ILE A 656 9.76 -20.32 -15.14
N LYS A 657 10.82 -20.34 -15.96
CA LYS A 657 10.99 -19.39 -17.08
C LYS A 657 9.87 -19.48 -18.11
N SER A 658 9.44 -20.70 -18.45
CA SER A 658 8.31 -20.92 -19.36
C SER A 658 7.01 -20.33 -18.81
N SER A 659 6.68 -20.62 -17.55
CA SER A 659 5.48 -20.10 -16.89
C SER A 659 5.48 -18.57 -16.71
N LEU A 660 6.65 -17.98 -16.41
CA LEU A 660 6.81 -16.53 -16.36
C LEU A 660 6.53 -15.89 -17.72
N ASN A 661 7.16 -16.40 -18.78
CA ASN A 661 7.02 -15.86 -20.13
C ASN A 661 5.60 -16.03 -20.70
N GLU A 662 4.93 -17.15 -20.43
CA GLU A 662 3.53 -17.37 -20.83
C GLU A 662 2.59 -16.32 -20.21
N MET A 663 2.69 -16.12 -18.90
CA MET A 663 1.84 -15.17 -18.16
C MET A 663 2.14 -13.70 -18.52
N ASP A 664 3.42 -13.30 -18.56
CA ASP A 664 3.81 -11.95 -19.00
C ASP A 664 3.31 -11.67 -20.44
N THR A 665 3.34 -12.68 -21.33
CA THR A 665 2.80 -12.57 -22.70
C THR A 665 1.28 -12.40 -22.73
N VAL A 666 0.52 -13.20 -21.98
CA VAL A 666 -0.95 -13.13 -21.97
C VAL A 666 -1.44 -11.80 -21.38
N ILE A 667 -0.81 -11.31 -20.31
CA ILE A 667 -1.13 -10.01 -19.70
C ILE A 667 -0.82 -8.87 -20.68
N PHE A 668 0.36 -8.88 -21.31
CA PHE A 668 0.74 -7.88 -22.30
C PHE A 668 -0.24 -7.85 -23.48
N ARG A 669 -0.55 -9.01 -24.07
CA ARG A 669 -1.50 -9.13 -25.19
C ARG A 669 -2.90 -8.66 -24.81
N SER A 670 -3.42 -9.08 -23.65
CA SER A 670 -4.74 -8.67 -23.18
C SER A 670 -4.80 -7.15 -22.97
N ALA A 671 -3.74 -6.55 -22.43
CA ALA A 671 -3.66 -5.11 -22.23
C ALA A 671 -3.55 -4.34 -23.55
N ASP A 672 -2.86 -4.89 -24.56
CA ASP A 672 -2.72 -4.26 -25.87
C ASP A 672 -4.01 -4.38 -26.70
N LEU A 673 -4.63 -5.56 -26.73
CA LEU A 673 -5.93 -5.79 -27.36
C LEU A 673 -7.03 -4.88 -26.80
N LEU A 674 -7.02 -4.59 -25.48
CA LEU A 674 -7.93 -3.60 -24.91
C LEU A 674 -7.68 -2.18 -25.43
N LYS A 675 -6.43 -1.78 -25.74
CA LYS A 675 -6.16 -0.46 -26.35
C LYS A 675 -6.58 -0.37 -27.83
N GLU A 676 -6.79 -1.50 -28.50
CA GLU A 676 -7.29 -1.55 -29.87
C GLU A 676 -8.82 -1.59 -29.95
N VAL A 677 -9.48 -1.92 -28.83
CA VAL A 677 -10.95 -1.98 -28.70
C VAL A 677 -11.54 -0.68 -28.11
N PHE A 678 -10.71 0.13 -27.44
CA PHE A 678 -11.03 1.47 -26.91
C PHE A 678 -10.49 2.59 -27.80
#